data_AF-A0A6J4GCV0-F1
#
_entry.id   AF-A0A6J4GCV0-F1
#
_cell.length_a   1.000
_cell.length_b   1.000
_cell.length_c   1.000
_cell.angle_alpha   90.00
_cell.angle_beta   90.00
_cell.angle_gamma   90.00
#
_symmetry.space_group_name_H-M   'P 1'
#
loop_
_entity.id
_entity.type
_entity.pdbx_description
1 polymer ?
#
loop_
_entity_poly.entity_id
_entity_poly.type
_entity_poly.pdbx_seq_one_letter_code
_entity_poly.pdbx_strand_id
1 'polypeptide(L)'
;MNRKIISIFTSCAFMLILCSFVPSYFSGEKKLENTIEGKIVYNKKKHNIVLTWPAFGSSGNYIITRGGSRLASDFVSVGSTSKLTFTDSKPNKDKYENYYKITRNDITILISLENQIFGSNMYFYDRKYEKAETARNDINSQFPSIGLGGSNGEWTTKRQAYYFKANIKGQTYDAGGSGSASSKEANAIELGFYSHIGGLGKVPSDVKLGSIFTRPHLSGGANATCTFWRSVENVEVMRDFGWTVSQSTSARRMLIESTSKYISDIGDTNFWGSGGFIADTHYTSTRPNWGGQQQWYTRNAIFPVGSASMGGSYNMVWQGCVNPPKADDANSPISTTPIIREKPFLFVDGDGEYKVFVPAWQKDRVGVSWSSTDMGKGKIQDLVIDWYVAKEGDTDVEINNALKAGKNIFFTPGHYALNAPIQVNRKDAILLGAGIASVTLEPTEKNTWGCIYADDKDGIIIAGLLMDSFNSTTYQIRIGNEGANADHSNDPILLSDITCRVGGVQSKNIQIQASMQINSNNVLGDHFWLWRADHGSQKGGEARWVRDRCKNGLIVTGDDVTLYALFVEHYQEYEVLWLGERGRTYFFQNEPPYDAPNQTSWSSQGGKVDGYAAFKVANTVKEHHTIGMGSYAVFTGNNGIVNKKNGFEVPNTPNVKLEKICITRFAGPGNILNVINGTGGSTATGVKRVALYNNGTGIPPYDEEFNLPNAESYPAYISMDK
;
A
#
# COMPACT_ATOMS: atom_id res chain seq x y z
N MET A 1 80.25 -18.74 24.49
CA MET A 1 79.52 -19.99 24.82
C MET A 1 78.16 -19.93 24.11
N ASN A 2 77.95 -20.76 23.08
CA ASN A 2 76.67 -21.40 22.62
C ASN A 2 75.32 -20.71 22.98
N ARG A 3 74.33 -20.44 22.11
CA ARG A 3 73.74 -21.07 20.90
C ARG A 3 72.80 -20.02 20.22
N LYS A 4 72.80 -19.78 18.89
CA LYS A 4 71.98 -20.42 17.80
C LYS A 4 70.45 -20.22 18.01
N ILE A 5 69.63 -19.58 17.15
CA ILE A 5 69.28 -19.77 15.70
C ILE A 5 68.52 -18.50 15.20
N ILE A 6 69.00 -17.71 14.25
CA ILE A 6 68.72 -17.63 12.78
C ILE A 6 67.24 -17.68 12.32
N SER A 7 66.80 -16.51 11.83
CA SER A 7 65.63 -16.19 10.98
C SER A 7 65.57 -16.97 9.67
N ILE A 8 64.37 -17.23 9.13
CA ILE A 8 64.06 -17.26 7.69
C ILE A 8 62.56 -17.00 7.50
N PHE A 9 62.26 -15.96 6.71
CA PHE A 9 60.99 -15.65 6.07
C PHE A 9 60.57 -16.77 5.09
N THR A 10 59.28 -17.03 4.91
CA THR A 10 58.82 -17.85 3.78
C THR A 10 57.59 -17.26 3.11
N SER A 11 57.71 -17.18 1.79
CA SER A 11 56.88 -16.47 0.81
C SER A 11 55.69 -17.30 0.29
N CYS A 12 54.85 -16.59 -0.46
CA CYS A 12 53.65 -16.99 -1.20
C CYS A 12 53.71 -18.22 -2.12
N ALA A 13 52.48 -18.69 -2.42
CA ALA A 13 51.97 -19.27 -3.67
C ALA A 13 52.26 -20.76 -3.98
N PHE A 14 51.23 -21.62 -3.93
CA PHE A 14 50.53 -22.19 -5.11
C PHE A 14 49.50 -23.27 -4.70
N MET A 15 48.46 -23.41 -5.55
CA MET A 15 47.59 -24.58 -5.79
C MET A 15 46.62 -25.09 -4.70
N LEU A 16 45.31 -24.98 -4.99
CA LEU A 16 44.44 -26.14 -5.26
C LEU A 16 43.09 -25.68 -5.83
N ILE A 17 42.96 -25.75 -7.16
CA ILE A 17 41.68 -25.83 -7.87
C ILE A 17 41.60 -27.28 -8.36
N LEU A 18 40.63 -28.03 -7.85
CA LEU A 18 40.19 -29.29 -8.45
C LEU A 18 38.68 -29.37 -8.30
N CYS A 19 38.02 -28.97 -9.38
CA CYS A 19 36.60 -29.08 -9.62
C CYS A 19 36.18 -30.55 -9.60
N SER A 20 35.25 -30.91 -8.72
CA SER A 20 34.39 -32.08 -8.91
C SER A 20 33.19 -31.65 -9.76
N PHE A 21 33.29 -31.91 -11.07
CA PHE A 21 32.16 -31.90 -11.98
C PHE A 21 31.25 -33.10 -11.65
N VAL A 22 30.08 -32.82 -11.07
CA VAL A 22 28.92 -33.71 -11.18
C VAL A 22 28.13 -33.23 -12.39
N PRO A 23 28.00 -34.01 -13.47
CA PRO A 23 27.13 -33.62 -14.58
C PRO A 23 25.68 -33.74 -14.10
N SER A 24 25.08 -32.60 -13.78
CA SER A 24 23.62 -32.48 -13.73
C SER A 24 23.08 -32.76 -15.13
N TYR A 25 22.43 -33.89 -15.31
CA TYR A 25 21.56 -34.15 -16.45
C TYR A 25 20.49 -33.05 -16.48
N PHE A 26 20.70 -32.03 -17.31
CA PHE A 26 19.67 -31.08 -17.69
C PHE A 26 18.66 -31.81 -18.58
N SER A 27 17.50 -32.16 -18.04
CA SER A 27 16.30 -32.31 -18.86
C SER A 27 15.97 -30.93 -19.43
N GLY A 28 15.87 -30.81 -20.75
CA GLY A 28 15.63 -29.55 -21.44
C GLY A 28 14.35 -28.85 -20.98
N GLU A 29 14.49 -27.90 -20.07
CA GLU A 29 13.43 -26.95 -19.75
C GLU A 29 13.37 -25.92 -20.88
N LYS A 30 12.25 -25.91 -21.60
CA LYS A 30 11.93 -24.89 -22.61
C LYS A 30 11.94 -23.52 -21.93
N LYS A 31 12.75 -22.59 -22.45
CA LYS A 31 12.86 -21.25 -21.90
C LYS A 31 11.62 -20.44 -22.31
N LEU A 32 10.80 -20.04 -21.33
CA LEU A 32 9.74 -19.06 -21.56
C LEU A 32 10.40 -17.70 -21.78
N GLU A 33 10.17 -17.08 -22.93
CA GLU A 33 10.76 -15.79 -23.27
C GLU A 33 9.68 -14.70 -23.22
N ASN A 34 9.69 -13.93 -22.14
CA ASN A 34 8.68 -12.89 -21.87
C ASN A 34 8.93 -11.58 -22.64
N THR A 35 10.05 -11.45 -23.35
CA THR A 35 10.43 -10.23 -24.09
C THR A 35 9.81 -10.13 -25.48
N ILE A 36 9.20 -11.21 -25.96
CA ILE A 36 8.62 -11.29 -27.31
C ILE A 36 7.11 -11.12 -27.22
N GLU A 37 6.62 -9.92 -27.53
CA GLU A 37 5.19 -9.62 -27.48
C GLU A 37 4.43 -10.08 -28.73
N GLY A 38 3.41 -10.90 -28.52
CA GLY A 38 2.41 -11.22 -29.53
C GLY A 38 1.10 -10.48 -29.29
N LYS A 39 0.23 -10.47 -30.32
CA LYS A 39 -1.11 -9.87 -30.26
C LYS A 39 -2.19 -10.94 -30.38
N ILE A 40 -3.32 -10.66 -29.76
CA ILE A 40 -4.51 -11.49 -29.74
C ILE A 40 -5.75 -10.65 -30.02
N VAL A 41 -6.60 -11.15 -30.91
CA VAL A 41 -7.87 -10.51 -31.27
C VAL A 41 -8.98 -11.55 -31.20
N TYR A 42 -9.97 -11.30 -30.33
CA TYR A 42 -11.18 -12.11 -30.25
C TYR A 42 -12.28 -11.53 -31.14
N ASN A 43 -12.81 -12.34 -32.05
CA ASN A 43 -13.95 -11.97 -32.87
C ASN A 43 -15.25 -12.53 -32.28
N LYS A 44 -16.04 -11.67 -31.62
CA LYS A 44 -17.31 -12.07 -31.01
C LYS A 44 -18.32 -12.65 -32.01
N LYS A 45 -18.38 -12.15 -33.24
CA LYS A 45 -19.35 -12.60 -34.27
C LYS A 45 -19.01 -13.99 -34.82
N LYS A 46 -17.73 -14.25 -35.08
CA LYS A 46 -17.24 -15.52 -35.63
C LYS A 46 -16.86 -16.54 -34.55
N HIS A 47 -16.81 -16.10 -33.30
CA HIS A 47 -16.28 -16.85 -32.16
C HIS A 47 -14.95 -17.51 -32.48
N ASN A 48 -13.99 -16.70 -32.94
CA ASN A 48 -12.63 -17.15 -33.24
C ASN A 48 -11.59 -16.20 -32.64
N ILE A 49 -10.37 -16.70 -32.48
CA ILE A 49 -9.23 -15.92 -31.98
C ILE A 49 -8.14 -15.89 -33.04
N VAL A 50 -7.67 -14.69 -33.36
CA VAL A 50 -6.53 -14.47 -34.24
C VAL A 50 -5.33 -14.09 -33.39
N LEU A 51 -4.22 -14.80 -33.59
CA LEU A 51 -2.94 -14.59 -32.95
C LEU A 51 -1.94 -14.07 -33.99
N THR A 52 -1.09 -13.14 -33.59
CA THR A 52 0.08 -12.72 -34.36
C THR A 52 1.29 -12.54 -33.44
N TRP A 53 2.50 -12.78 -33.94
CA TRP A 53 3.73 -12.67 -33.17
C TRP A 53 4.93 -12.37 -34.07
N PRO A 54 6.00 -11.73 -33.59
CA PRO A 54 7.22 -11.54 -34.37
C PRO A 54 7.96 -12.88 -34.57
N ALA A 55 8.85 -12.94 -35.56
CA ALA A 55 9.61 -14.16 -35.82
C ALA A 55 10.60 -14.46 -34.68
N PHE A 56 10.55 -15.69 -34.18
CA PHE A 56 11.55 -16.27 -33.28
C PHE A 56 11.84 -17.74 -33.65
N GLY A 57 12.92 -18.29 -33.11
CA GLY A 57 13.43 -19.61 -33.46
C GLY A 57 14.10 -19.62 -34.85
N SER A 58 14.70 -20.76 -35.21
CA SER A 58 15.54 -20.85 -36.41
C SER A 58 14.90 -21.64 -37.56
N SER A 59 14.07 -22.63 -37.28
CA SER A 59 13.53 -23.52 -38.32
C SER A 59 12.23 -24.23 -37.89
N GLY A 60 11.53 -24.85 -38.85
CA GLY A 60 10.27 -25.58 -38.61
C GLY A 60 9.04 -24.70 -38.44
N ASN A 61 7.90 -25.32 -38.11
CA ASN A 61 6.65 -24.61 -37.83
C ASN A 61 6.60 -24.14 -36.37
N TYR A 62 5.85 -23.07 -36.13
CA TYR A 62 5.34 -22.75 -34.79
C TYR A 62 4.29 -23.78 -34.40
N ILE A 63 4.41 -24.35 -33.20
CA ILE A 63 3.42 -25.21 -32.57
C ILE A 63 2.59 -24.36 -31.61
N ILE A 64 1.27 -24.39 -31.78
CA ILE A 64 0.36 -23.63 -30.92
C ILE A 64 -0.40 -24.62 -30.04
N THR A 65 -0.34 -24.37 -28.73
CA THR A 65 -1.16 -25.08 -27.75
C THR A 65 -1.98 -24.07 -26.95
N ARG A 66 -3.15 -24.50 -26.45
CA ARG A 66 -4.10 -23.66 -25.71
C ARG A 66 -4.44 -24.27 -24.35
N GLY A 67 -4.34 -23.47 -23.30
CA GLY A 67 -4.80 -23.78 -21.95
C GLY A 67 -5.93 -22.84 -21.52
N GLY A 68 -6.66 -23.22 -20.48
CA GLY A 68 -7.74 -22.41 -19.91
C GLY A 68 -7.27 -21.26 -19.02
N SER A 69 -6.02 -21.32 -18.54
CA SER A 69 -5.37 -20.30 -17.72
C SER A 69 -3.86 -20.28 -18.00
N ARG A 70 -3.15 -19.32 -17.41
CA ARG A 70 -1.68 -19.21 -17.51
C ARG A 70 -0.97 -20.48 -17.05
N LEU A 71 -1.48 -21.09 -15.98
CA LEU A 71 -0.89 -22.25 -15.30
C LEU A 71 -1.77 -23.50 -15.43
N ALA A 72 -2.59 -23.58 -16.48
CA ALA A 72 -3.48 -24.71 -16.70
C ALA A 72 -2.71 -26.04 -16.68
N SER A 73 -3.31 -27.05 -16.03
CA SER A 73 -2.72 -28.39 -15.91
C SER A 73 -2.54 -29.05 -17.28
N ASP A 74 -3.42 -28.69 -18.23
CA ASP A 74 -3.43 -29.21 -19.59
C ASP A 74 -3.41 -28.09 -20.62
N PHE A 75 -2.54 -28.24 -21.62
CA PHE A 75 -2.53 -27.44 -22.84
C PHE A 75 -2.78 -28.35 -24.04
N VAL A 76 -3.85 -28.08 -24.79
CA VAL A 76 -4.22 -28.88 -25.97
C VAL A 76 -3.56 -28.31 -27.23
N SER A 77 -3.04 -29.17 -28.10
CA SER A 77 -2.56 -28.71 -29.41
C SER A 77 -3.73 -28.21 -30.25
N VAL A 78 -3.64 -26.98 -30.74
CA VAL A 78 -4.66 -26.38 -31.62
C VAL A 78 -4.20 -26.28 -33.07
N GLY A 79 -2.89 -26.45 -33.32
CA GLY A 79 -2.35 -26.53 -34.68
C GLY A 79 -0.88 -26.17 -34.78
N SER A 80 -0.40 -26.09 -36.02
CA SER A 80 0.92 -25.54 -36.33
C SER A 80 0.87 -24.68 -37.58
N THR A 81 1.82 -23.77 -37.73
CA THR A 81 1.90 -22.86 -38.88
C THR A 81 3.34 -22.42 -39.13
N SER A 82 3.72 -22.24 -40.39
CA SER A 82 4.98 -21.57 -40.75
C SER A 82 4.86 -20.04 -40.75
N LYS A 83 3.63 -19.52 -40.68
CA LYS A 83 3.32 -18.09 -40.68
C LYS A 83 3.45 -17.49 -39.28
N LEU A 84 3.58 -16.17 -39.23
CA LEU A 84 3.57 -15.36 -38.01
C LEU A 84 2.15 -15.03 -37.51
N THR A 85 1.18 -15.86 -37.91
CA THR A 85 -0.22 -15.72 -37.54
C THR A 85 -0.91 -17.08 -37.51
N PHE A 86 -1.88 -17.20 -36.61
CA PHE A 86 -2.72 -18.38 -36.46
C PHE A 86 -4.14 -17.98 -36.10
N THR A 87 -5.13 -18.69 -36.62
CA THR A 87 -6.54 -18.49 -36.26
C THR A 87 -7.06 -19.75 -35.58
N ASP A 88 -7.41 -19.61 -34.31
CA ASP A 88 -8.17 -20.62 -33.58
C ASP A 88 -9.66 -20.41 -33.86
N SER A 89 -10.25 -21.34 -34.62
CA SER A 89 -11.68 -21.30 -34.99
C SER A 89 -12.60 -21.90 -33.93
N LYS A 90 -12.05 -22.48 -32.86
CA LYS A 90 -12.80 -23.13 -31.78
C LYS A 90 -12.20 -22.80 -30.40
N PRO A 91 -12.08 -21.51 -30.04
CA PRO A 91 -11.61 -21.11 -28.72
C PRO A 91 -12.58 -21.59 -27.63
N ASN A 92 -12.16 -21.47 -26.37
CA ASN A 92 -13.03 -21.69 -25.22
C ASN A 92 -14.16 -20.65 -25.21
N LYS A 93 -15.30 -21.01 -24.59
CA LYS A 93 -16.52 -20.18 -24.58
C LYS A 93 -16.25 -18.79 -24.00
N ASP A 94 -15.60 -18.74 -22.85
CA ASP A 94 -15.12 -17.49 -22.29
C ASP A 94 -13.83 -17.10 -23.01
N LYS A 95 -13.79 -15.87 -23.52
CA LYS A 95 -12.64 -15.34 -24.27
C LYS A 95 -11.39 -15.22 -23.39
N TYR A 96 -11.55 -14.99 -22.09
CA TYR A 96 -10.44 -14.84 -21.14
C TYR A 96 -9.86 -16.17 -20.69
N GLU A 97 -10.55 -17.29 -20.95
CA GLU A 97 -10.06 -18.64 -20.69
C GLU A 97 -9.22 -19.19 -21.87
N ASN A 98 -8.52 -18.33 -22.63
CA ASN A 98 -7.73 -18.74 -23.79
C ASN A 98 -6.29 -18.25 -23.67
N TYR A 99 -5.42 -19.14 -23.20
CA TYR A 99 -3.99 -18.93 -23.06
C TYR A 99 -3.21 -19.75 -24.08
N TYR A 100 -2.52 -19.08 -25.00
CA TYR A 100 -1.82 -19.74 -26.10
C TYR A 100 -0.31 -19.77 -25.83
N LYS A 101 0.27 -20.98 -25.79
CA LYS A 101 1.71 -21.17 -25.86
C LYS A 101 2.10 -21.39 -27.31
N ILE A 102 2.97 -20.53 -27.83
CA ILE A 102 3.53 -20.64 -29.17
C ILE A 102 4.98 -21.05 -29.03
N THR A 103 5.29 -22.26 -29.48
CA THR A 103 6.60 -22.86 -29.34
C THR A 103 7.24 -23.07 -30.71
N ARG A 104 8.51 -22.71 -30.84
CA ARG A 104 9.34 -23.08 -31.98
C ARG A 104 10.76 -23.33 -31.48
N ASN A 105 11.32 -24.49 -31.84
CA ASN A 105 12.53 -25.01 -31.22
C ASN A 105 12.36 -25.11 -29.68
N ASP A 106 13.24 -24.49 -28.91
CA ASP A 106 13.28 -24.43 -27.46
C ASP A 106 12.63 -23.16 -26.87
N ILE A 107 12.21 -22.22 -27.73
CA ILE A 107 11.60 -20.95 -27.34
C ILE A 107 10.08 -21.10 -27.28
N THR A 108 9.48 -20.64 -26.18
CA THR A 108 8.03 -20.54 -26.03
C THR A 108 7.63 -19.14 -25.59
N ILE A 109 6.59 -18.59 -26.23
CA ILE A 109 5.94 -17.35 -25.79
C ILE A 109 4.50 -17.66 -25.36
N LEU A 110 3.95 -16.83 -24.46
CA LEU A 110 2.57 -16.95 -23.97
C LEU A 110 1.75 -15.73 -24.43
N ILE A 111 0.59 -15.96 -25.03
CA ILE A 111 -0.34 -14.91 -25.46
C ILE A 111 -1.73 -15.18 -24.88
N SER A 112 -2.33 -14.17 -24.24
CA SER A 112 -3.72 -14.19 -23.78
C SER A 112 -4.33 -12.79 -23.80
N LEU A 113 -5.66 -12.70 -23.76
CA LEU A 113 -6.35 -11.40 -23.68
C LEU A 113 -6.02 -10.69 -22.36
N GLU A 114 -5.94 -11.43 -21.26
CA GLU A 114 -5.61 -10.89 -19.94
C GLU A 114 -4.20 -10.27 -19.96
N ASN A 115 -3.19 -10.96 -20.50
CA ASN A 115 -1.84 -10.41 -20.60
C ASN A 115 -1.78 -9.17 -21.53
N GLN A 116 -2.57 -9.16 -22.62
CA GLN A 116 -2.61 -8.00 -23.53
C GLN A 116 -3.23 -6.75 -22.87
N ILE A 117 -4.27 -6.94 -22.06
CA ILE A 117 -4.99 -5.87 -21.36
C ILE A 117 -4.16 -5.38 -20.16
N PHE A 118 -3.73 -6.29 -19.29
CA PHE A 118 -3.19 -5.98 -17.97
C PHE A 118 -1.67 -6.03 -17.86
N GLY A 119 -0.97 -6.47 -18.90
CA GLY A 119 0.47 -6.66 -18.86
C GLY A 119 0.91 -7.88 -18.03
N SER A 120 2.22 -8.03 -17.88
CA SER A 120 2.87 -9.21 -17.31
C SER A 120 2.97 -9.24 -15.78
N ASN A 121 2.75 -8.09 -15.13
CA ASN A 121 2.85 -7.94 -13.67
C ASN A 121 1.53 -8.21 -12.94
N MET A 122 0.44 -8.44 -13.68
CA MET A 122 -0.82 -8.95 -13.15
C MET A 122 -0.96 -10.44 -13.47
N TYR A 123 -1.03 -11.25 -12.42
CA TYR A 123 -1.15 -12.69 -12.52
C TYR A 123 -2.57 -13.12 -12.24
N PHE A 124 -3.19 -13.82 -13.21
CA PHE A 124 -4.53 -14.36 -13.06
C PHE A 124 -4.46 -15.87 -12.79
N TYR A 125 -5.17 -16.31 -11.75
CA TYR A 125 -5.32 -17.71 -11.37
C TYR A 125 -6.76 -18.15 -11.55
N ASP A 126 -6.95 -19.31 -12.16
CA ASP A 126 -8.27 -19.89 -12.39
C ASP A 126 -8.33 -21.33 -11.92
N ARG A 127 -9.00 -21.54 -10.78
CA ARG A 127 -9.12 -22.85 -10.15
C ARG A 127 -9.86 -23.86 -11.03
N LYS A 128 -10.63 -23.40 -12.03
CA LYS A 128 -11.28 -24.26 -13.02
C LYS A 128 -10.28 -25.09 -13.83
N TYR A 129 -9.08 -24.56 -14.08
CA TYR A 129 -8.06 -25.18 -14.95
C TYR A 129 -6.76 -25.55 -14.22
N GLU A 130 -6.65 -25.15 -12.96
CA GLU A 130 -5.46 -25.30 -12.13
C GLU A 130 -5.71 -26.28 -10.98
N LYS A 131 -4.63 -26.80 -10.38
CA LYS A 131 -4.73 -27.53 -9.10
C LYS A 131 -4.88 -26.53 -7.95
N ALA A 132 -5.30 -27.00 -6.78
CA ALA A 132 -5.54 -26.11 -5.64
C ALA A 132 -4.25 -25.40 -5.19
N GLU A 133 -3.13 -26.12 -5.22
CA GLU A 133 -1.81 -25.64 -4.82
C GLU A 133 -1.10 -24.75 -5.86
N THR A 134 -1.59 -24.71 -7.11
CA THR A 134 -0.90 -24.07 -8.23
C THR A 134 -0.61 -22.60 -7.97
N ALA A 135 -1.61 -21.82 -7.58
CA ALA A 135 -1.46 -20.39 -7.33
C ALA A 135 -0.49 -20.12 -6.17
N ARG A 136 -0.65 -20.84 -5.05
CA ARG A 136 0.23 -20.71 -3.89
C ARG A 136 1.68 -21.06 -4.24
N ASN A 137 1.92 -22.11 -5.02
CA ASN A 137 3.28 -22.48 -5.44
C ASN A 137 3.92 -21.40 -6.33
N ASP A 138 3.16 -20.84 -7.27
CA ASP A 138 3.63 -19.78 -8.16
C ASP A 138 3.93 -18.49 -7.38
N ILE A 139 3.05 -18.06 -6.47
CA ILE A 139 3.28 -16.89 -5.61
C ILE A 139 4.51 -17.11 -4.72
N ASN A 140 4.58 -18.23 -4.00
CA ASN A 140 5.70 -18.51 -3.11
C ASN A 140 7.03 -18.67 -3.87
N SER A 141 7.01 -19.03 -5.16
CA SER A 141 8.22 -19.06 -6.00
C SER A 141 8.82 -17.67 -6.22
N GLN A 142 8.02 -16.59 -6.09
CA GLN A 142 8.50 -15.22 -6.20
C GLN A 142 9.15 -14.74 -4.90
N PHE A 143 8.76 -15.30 -3.75
CA PHE A 143 9.15 -14.85 -2.42
C PHE A 143 10.67 -14.63 -2.23
N PRO A 144 11.58 -15.48 -2.74
CA PRO A 144 13.03 -15.23 -2.62
C PRO A 144 13.52 -13.91 -3.22
N SER A 145 12.72 -13.29 -4.09
CA SER A 145 13.05 -12.02 -4.76
C SER A 145 12.28 -10.80 -4.24
N ILE A 146 11.29 -11.01 -3.37
CA ILE A 146 10.39 -9.95 -2.88
C ILE A 146 10.05 -10.05 -1.38
N GLY A 147 10.50 -11.08 -0.66
CA GLY A 147 10.11 -11.37 0.71
C GLY A 147 11.24 -11.33 1.73
N LEU A 148 12.45 -10.98 1.29
CA LEU A 148 13.64 -10.89 2.15
C LEU A 148 13.88 -9.44 2.57
N GLY A 149 15.11 -9.07 2.96
CA GLY A 149 15.52 -7.68 3.10
C GLY A 149 16.24 -7.16 1.85
N GLY A 150 16.59 -5.87 1.85
CA GLY A 150 17.45 -5.31 0.80
C GLY A 150 16.79 -5.28 -0.58
N SER A 151 17.59 -5.50 -1.64
CA SER A 151 17.13 -5.50 -3.05
C SER A 151 16.17 -6.64 -3.41
N ASN A 152 16.09 -7.68 -2.57
CA ASN A 152 15.18 -8.83 -2.74
C ASN A 152 13.96 -8.76 -1.81
N GLY A 153 13.60 -7.54 -1.38
CA GLY A 153 12.51 -7.29 -0.45
C GLY A 153 12.13 -5.83 -0.44
N GLU A 154 12.33 -5.18 0.70
CA GLU A 154 11.97 -3.78 0.92
C GLU A 154 12.39 -2.81 -0.20
N TRP A 155 13.57 -3.00 -0.81
CA TRP A 155 14.11 -2.12 -1.85
C TRP A 155 14.06 -2.72 -3.26
N THR A 156 13.23 -3.74 -3.48
CA THR A 156 13.01 -4.31 -4.82
C THR A 156 12.25 -3.34 -5.72
N THR A 157 12.54 -3.39 -7.02
CA THR A 157 11.77 -2.70 -8.07
C THR A 157 10.66 -3.58 -8.64
N LYS A 158 10.49 -4.81 -8.12
CA LYS A 158 9.38 -5.67 -8.54
C LYS A 158 8.05 -5.13 -8.03
N ARG A 159 7.03 -5.25 -8.88
CA ARG A 159 5.65 -4.86 -8.62
C ARG A 159 4.74 -5.95 -9.13
N GLN A 160 3.79 -6.40 -8.32
CA GLN A 160 2.95 -7.53 -8.69
C GLN A 160 1.56 -7.50 -8.05
N ALA A 161 0.59 -8.02 -8.79
CA ALA A 161 -0.74 -8.29 -8.28
C ALA A 161 -1.21 -9.68 -8.69
N TYR A 162 -1.77 -10.39 -7.72
CA TYR A 162 -2.23 -11.77 -7.82
C TYR A 162 -3.76 -11.77 -7.75
N TYR A 163 -4.42 -11.99 -8.88
CA TYR A 163 -5.86 -11.99 -8.99
C TYR A 163 -6.41 -13.40 -9.14
N PHE A 164 -7.42 -13.71 -8.34
CA PHE A 164 -8.03 -15.04 -8.27
C PHE A 164 -9.45 -14.97 -8.81
N LYS A 165 -9.76 -15.79 -9.82
CA LYS A 165 -11.12 -15.92 -10.35
C LYS A 165 -12.03 -16.60 -9.33
N ALA A 166 -13.33 -16.33 -9.45
CA ALA A 166 -14.33 -16.97 -8.60
C ALA A 166 -14.24 -18.50 -8.71
N ASN A 167 -14.28 -19.18 -7.56
CA ASN A 167 -14.33 -20.62 -7.51
C ASN A 167 -15.68 -21.13 -8.03
N ILE A 168 -15.66 -22.30 -8.68
CA ILE A 168 -16.88 -22.96 -9.16
C ILE A 168 -17.08 -24.29 -8.44
N LYS A 169 -18.34 -24.70 -8.25
CA LYS A 169 -18.70 -26.05 -7.79
C LYS A 169 -17.99 -26.51 -6.51
N GLY A 170 -17.85 -25.61 -5.53
CA GLY A 170 -17.20 -25.92 -4.24
C GLY A 170 -15.68 -26.05 -4.29
N GLN A 171 -15.04 -25.68 -5.41
CA GLN A 171 -13.60 -25.57 -5.48
C GLN A 171 -13.05 -24.52 -4.51
N THR A 172 -11.77 -24.66 -4.16
CA THR A 172 -11.00 -23.67 -3.40
C THR A 172 -9.57 -23.61 -3.94
N TYR A 173 -8.86 -22.51 -3.66
CA TYR A 173 -7.41 -22.40 -3.84
C TYR A 173 -6.63 -22.88 -2.60
N ASP A 174 -7.29 -23.60 -1.69
CA ASP A 174 -6.65 -24.13 -0.50
C ASP A 174 -5.91 -25.44 -0.82
N ALA A 175 -4.58 -25.43 -0.63
CA ALA A 175 -3.71 -26.60 -0.82
C ALA A 175 -3.80 -27.64 0.31
N GLY A 176 -4.67 -27.44 1.31
CA GLY A 176 -4.64 -28.24 2.55
C GLY A 176 -3.49 -27.83 3.47
N GLY A 177 -3.47 -28.31 4.71
CA GLY A 177 -2.50 -27.90 5.73
C GLY A 177 -3.13 -27.69 7.10
N SER A 178 -2.32 -27.35 8.09
CA SER A 178 -2.76 -27.20 9.49
C SER A 178 -1.86 -26.26 10.29
N GLY A 179 -2.39 -25.69 11.37
CA GLY A 179 -1.61 -24.90 12.33
C GLY A 179 -1.48 -23.43 11.95
N SER A 180 -0.45 -22.78 12.51
CA SER A 180 -0.16 -21.37 12.29
C SER A 180 0.31 -21.12 10.85
N ALA A 181 -0.13 -20.01 10.24
CA ALA A 181 0.26 -19.64 8.88
C ALA A 181 1.78 -19.48 8.70
N SER A 182 2.51 -19.24 9.78
CA SER A 182 3.98 -19.16 9.77
C SER A 182 4.69 -20.50 9.64
N SER A 183 3.99 -21.61 9.93
CA SER A 183 4.50 -22.97 9.89
C SER A 183 4.52 -23.52 8.46
N LYS A 184 5.45 -24.43 8.20
CA LYS A 184 5.57 -25.07 6.87
C LYS A 184 4.34 -25.91 6.54
N GLU A 185 3.76 -26.55 7.56
CA GLU A 185 2.61 -27.45 7.49
C GLU A 185 1.31 -26.72 7.15
N ALA A 186 1.25 -25.39 7.35
CA ALA A 186 0.10 -24.59 6.99
C ALA A 186 -0.04 -24.36 5.48
N ASN A 187 1.01 -24.63 4.69
CA ASN A 187 1.03 -24.37 3.24
C ASN A 187 0.55 -22.94 2.87
N ALA A 188 0.92 -21.95 3.68
CA ALA A 188 0.45 -20.59 3.48
C ALA A 188 0.95 -19.99 2.16
N ILE A 189 0.13 -19.10 1.59
CA ILE A 189 0.58 -18.12 0.62
C ILE A 189 1.48 -17.13 1.35
N GLU A 190 2.72 -17.03 0.93
CA GLU A 190 3.73 -16.13 1.49
C GLU A 190 3.75 -14.82 0.69
N LEU A 191 3.16 -13.76 1.23
CA LEU A 191 2.99 -12.50 0.51
C LEU A 191 4.16 -11.54 0.79
N GLY A 192 4.98 -11.29 -0.24
CA GLY A 192 6.14 -10.40 -0.18
C GLY A 192 5.80 -8.90 -0.23
N PHE A 193 6.83 -8.07 -0.34
CA PHE A 193 6.73 -6.62 -0.58
C PHE A 193 6.13 -6.30 -1.95
N TYR A 194 5.53 -5.12 -2.07
CA TYR A 194 4.90 -4.55 -3.27
C TYR A 194 3.94 -5.51 -3.99
N SER A 195 3.20 -6.28 -3.18
CA SER A 195 2.31 -7.33 -3.64
C SER A 195 0.87 -7.07 -3.26
N HIS A 196 -0.05 -7.38 -4.17
CA HIS A 196 -1.48 -7.35 -3.92
C HIS A 196 -2.10 -8.73 -4.17
N ILE A 197 -3.04 -9.15 -3.32
CA ILE A 197 -3.97 -10.25 -3.61
C ILE A 197 -5.37 -9.66 -3.80
N GLY A 198 -6.01 -9.95 -4.93
CA GLY A 198 -7.36 -9.49 -5.25
C GLY A 198 -8.29 -10.63 -5.67
N GLY A 199 -9.46 -10.74 -5.06
CA GLY A 199 -10.50 -11.65 -5.53
C GLY A 199 -11.36 -11.02 -6.63
N LEU A 200 -11.56 -11.73 -7.74
CA LEU A 200 -12.40 -11.28 -8.87
C LEU A 200 -13.88 -11.66 -8.73
N GLY A 201 -14.31 -12.06 -7.53
CA GLY A 201 -15.71 -12.35 -7.21
C GLY A 201 -16.52 -11.09 -6.92
N LYS A 202 -17.84 -11.23 -6.85
CA LYS A 202 -18.74 -10.16 -6.39
C LYS A 202 -18.65 -9.98 -4.88
N VAL A 203 -18.49 -11.09 -4.17
CA VAL A 203 -18.38 -11.14 -2.71
C VAL A 203 -17.13 -11.93 -2.31
N PRO A 204 -16.58 -11.74 -1.10
CA PRO A 204 -15.35 -12.42 -0.68
C PRO A 204 -15.43 -13.95 -0.76
N SER A 205 -16.59 -14.53 -0.44
CA SER A 205 -16.82 -15.98 -0.46
C SER A 205 -16.83 -16.62 -1.85
N ASP A 206 -16.82 -15.81 -2.91
CA ASP A 206 -16.63 -16.31 -4.29
C ASP A 206 -15.17 -16.76 -4.50
N VAL A 207 -14.21 -16.26 -3.72
CA VAL A 207 -12.79 -16.56 -3.84
C VAL A 207 -12.24 -17.06 -2.51
N LYS A 208 -12.06 -18.38 -2.41
CA LYS A 208 -11.69 -19.10 -1.21
C LYS A 208 -10.21 -19.49 -1.23
N LEU A 209 -9.43 -18.89 -0.36
CA LEU A 209 -8.00 -19.14 -0.18
C LEU A 209 -7.75 -19.99 1.07
N GLY A 210 -6.61 -20.70 1.08
CA GLY A 210 -6.10 -21.38 2.28
C GLY A 210 -5.53 -20.39 3.30
N SER A 211 -4.40 -20.74 3.93
CA SER A 211 -3.70 -19.82 4.84
C SER A 211 -2.94 -18.72 4.08
N ILE A 212 -2.83 -17.53 4.67
CA ILE A 212 -1.99 -16.43 4.16
C ILE A 212 -1.05 -16.01 5.28
N PHE A 213 0.22 -15.78 4.93
CA PHE A 213 1.22 -15.29 5.85
C PHE A 213 2.05 -14.16 5.23
N THR A 214 2.31 -13.12 6.01
CA THR A 214 3.23 -12.04 5.66
C THR A 214 4.50 -12.14 6.48
N ARG A 215 5.39 -13.05 6.11
CA ARG A 215 6.62 -13.32 6.85
C ARG A 215 7.48 -12.06 7.02
N PRO A 216 7.78 -11.65 8.26
CA PRO A 216 8.75 -10.58 8.49
C PRO A 216 10.15 -10.99 8.05
N HIS A 217 10.94 -10.02 7.62
CA HIS A 217 12.32 -10.27 7.18
C HIS A 217 13.37 -9.94 8.27
N LEU A 218 13.00 -9.24 9.34
CA LEU A 218 13.89 -8.89 10.44
C LEU A 218 13.87 -9.94 11.56
N SER A 219 14.97 -10.02 12.32
CA SER A 219 15.11 -10.89 13.49
C SER A 219 14.72 -12.36 13.22
N GLY A 220 15.12 -12.89 12.06
CA GLY A 220 14.82 -14.28 11.66
C GLY A 220 13.33 -14.57 11.42
N GLY A 221 12.49 -13.54 11.28
CA GLY A 221 11.05 -13.67 11.09
C GLY A 221 10.20 -13.18 12.26
N ALA A 222 10.80 -12.79 13.38
CA ALA A 222 10.07 -12.34 14.57
C ALA A 222 9.58 -10.89 14.48
N ASN A 223 10.39 -10.01 13.88
CA ASN A 223 10.16 -8.56 13.95
C ASN A 223 9.49 -8.04 12.67
N ALA A 224 8.24 -7.61 12.80
CA ALA A 224 7.42 -7.08 11.71
C ALA A 224 7.59 -5.57 11.45
N THR A 225 8.44 -4.83 12.19
CA THR A 225 8.53 -3.36 12.08
C THR A 225 8.77 -2.83 10.67
N CYS A 226 9.45 -3.59 9.80
CA CYS A 226 9.69 -3.24 8.39
C CYS A 226 8.89 -4.11 7.39
N THR A 227 7.74 -4.64 7.81
CA THR A 227 6.89 -5.47 6.94
C THR A 227 5.84 -4.58 6.28
N PHE A 228 6.24 -3.81 5.26
CA PHE A 228 5.44 -2.77 4.57
C PHE A 228 4.87 -3.15 3.18
N TRP A 229 4.04 -2.28 2.59
CA TRP A 229 3.74 -2.25 1.13
C TRP A 229 3.11 -3.52 0.57
N ARG A 230 1.96 -3.95 1.12
CA ARG A 230 1.21 -5.08 0.56
C ARG A 230 -0.26 -5.01 0.92
N SER A 231 -1.10 -5.62 0.10
CA SER A 231 -2.54 -5.62 0.35
C SER A 231 -3.23 -6.93 -0.02
N VAL A 232 -4.38 -7.15 0.61
CA VAL A 232 -5.31 -8.24 0.29
C VAL A 232 -6.74 -7.71 0.28
N GLU A 233 -7.50 -8.06 -0.75
CA GLU A 233 -8.86 -7.56 -0.93
C GLU A 233 -9.83 -8.56 -1.56
N ASN A 234 -11.08 -8.55 -1.08
CA ASN A 234 -12.22 -9.27 -1.66
C ASN A 234 -12.04 -10.79 -1.73
N VAL A 235 -11.52 -11.40 -0.66
CA VAL A 235 -11.31 -12.86 -0.57
C VAL A 235 -11.78 -13.42 0.77
N GLU A 236 -12.14 -14.70 0.73
CA GLU A 236 -12.32 -15.55 1.90
C GLU A 236 -11.00 -16.26 2.24
N VAL A 237 -10.58 -16.21 3.51
CA VAL A 237 -9.43 -16.94 4.05
C VAL A 237 -9.98 -18.02 4.98
N MET A 238 -9.93 -19.27 4.50
CA MET A 238 -10.58 -20.42 5.16
C MET A 238 -9.79 -20.94 6.37
N ARG A 239 -8.50 -20.62 6.44
CA ARG A 239 -7.58 -21.07 7.49
C ARG A 239 -6.86 -19.88 8.13
N ASP A 240 -5.79 -20.14 8.89
CA ASP A 240 -5.08 -19.12 9.64
C ASP A 240 -4.64 -17.94 8.76
N PHE A 241 -5.03 -16.73 9.18
CA PHE A 241 -4.67 -15.47 8.55
C PHE A 241 -3.57 -14.78 9.38
N GLY A 242 -2.31 -15.02 9.01
CA GLY A 242 -1.15 -14.40 9.62
C GLY A 242 -0.76 -13.09 8.93
N TRP A 243 -1.38 -11.98 9.33
CA TRP A 243 -1.16 -10.65 8.78
C TRP A 243 -0.23 -9.83 9.68
N THR A 244 1.02 -10.27 9.76
CA THR A 244 2.08 -9.72 10.61
C THR A 244 2.80 -8.60 9.89
N VAL A 245 2.21 -7.40 9.93
CA VAL A 245 2.58 -6.26 9.09
C VAL A 245 2.87 -4.98 9.88
N SER A 246 3.42 -3.99 9.18
CA SER A 246 3.53 -2.58 9.58
C SER A 246 2.76 -1.66 8.61
N GLN A 247 3.11 -0.38 8.52
CA GLN A 247 2.43 0.65 7.72
C GLN A 247 2.38 0.36 6.20
N SER A 248 1.48 1.07 5.51
CA SER A 248 1.14 0.88 4.09
C SER A 248 0.81 -0.57 3.75
N THR A 249 -0.01 -1.16 4.61
CA THR A 249 -0.60 -2.46 4.37
C THR A 249 -2.11 -2.40 4.61
N SER A 250 -2.89 -2.99 3.71
CA SER A 250 -4.34 -2.98 3.80
C SER A 250 -4.92 -4.38 3.63
N ALA A 251 -5.79 -4.79 4.56
CA ALA A 251 -6.69 -5.93 4.36
C ALA A 251 -8.13 -5.40 4.31
N ARG A 252 -8.78 -5.54 3.16
CA ARG A 252 -10.08 -4.93 2.89
C ARG A 252 -11.07 -5.98 2.42
N ARG A 253 -12.33 -5.86 2.84
CA ARG A 253 -13.42 -6.65 2.27
C ARG A 253 -13.15 -8.17 2.39
N MET A 254 -12.87 -8.63 3.60
CA MET A 254 -12.39 -9.99 3.86
C MET A 254 -13.44 -10.83 4.58
N LEU A 255 -13.53 -12.12 4.25
CA LEU A 255 -14.19 -13.12 5.08
C LEU A 255 -13.11 -14.00 5.73
N ILE A 256 -13.02 -14.02 7.05
CA ILE A 256 -12.01 -14.79 7.79
C ILE A 256 -12.71 -15.87 8.60
N GLU A 257 -12.53 -17.13 8.18
CA GLU A 257 -13.24 -18.26 8.76
C GLU A 257 -12.52 -18.94 9.93
N SER A 258 -11.24 -18.62 10.13
CA SER A 258 -10.40 -19.31 11.11
C SER A 258 -9.68 -18.35 12.06
N THR A 259 -8.59 -18.82 12.66
CA THR A 259 -7.71 -17.99 13.48
C THR A 259 -7.05 -16.89 12.65
N SER A 260 -6.66 -15.81 13.32
CA SER A 260 -5.91 -14.72 12.72
C SER A 260 -4.89 -14.19 13.72
N LYS A 261 -3.73 -13.78 13.20
CA LYS A 261 -2.60 -13.27 13.97
C LYS A 261 -2.06 -12.03 13.30
N TYR A 262 -1.82 -11.00 14.11
CA TYR A 262 -1.27 -9.73 13.62
C TYR A 262 0.14 -9.45 14.12
N ILE A 263 0.70 -10.35 14.91
CA ILE A 263 2.11 -10.34 15.31
C ILE A 263 2.73 -11.69 14.95
N SER A 264 4.02 -11.68 14.62
CA SER A 264 4.74 -12.91 14.31
C SER A 264 4.83 -13.81 15.54
N ASP A 265 4.80 -15.11 15.28
CA ASP A 265 5.04 -16.19 16.23
C ASP A 265 6.26 -17.04 15.82
N ILE A 266 7.12 -16.50 14.95
CA ILE A 266 8.38 -17.13 14.56
C ILE A 266 9.48 -16.70 15.55
N GLY A 267 10.10 -17.68 16.21
CA GLY A 267 11.15 -17.45 17.21
C GLY A 267 10.59 -17.36 18.63
N ASP A 268 11.38 -16.85 19.57
CA ASP A 268 11.02 -16.80 21.01
C ASP A 268 11.03 -15.38 21.61
N THR A 269 11.57 -14.39 20.88
CA THR A 269 11.73 -12.99 21.35
C THR A 269 11.63 -11.99 20.19
N ASN A 270 11.54 -10.69 20.49
CA ASN A 270 11.53 -9.58 19.51
C ASN A 270 10.31 -9.54 18.58
N PHE A 271 9.15 -9.96 19.10
CA PHE A 271 7.87 -9.84 18.42
C PHE A 271 7.37 -8.39 18.46
N TRP A 272 7.85 -7.58 17.53
CA TRP A 272 7.41 -6.19 17.34
C TRP A 272 6.65 -6.05 16.04
N GLY A 273 5.67 -5.13 16.03
CA GLY A 273 4.92 -4.75 14.84
C GLY A 273 4.39 -3.33 15.01
N SER A 274 4.33 -2.59 13.91
CA SER A 274 3.87 -1.20 13.86
C SER A 274 2.77 -1.04 12.81
N GLY A 275 1.85 -1.99 12.78
CA GLY A 275 0.69 -1.97 11.91
C GLY A 275 -0.32 -0.90 12.35
N GLY A 276 -1.48 -0.82 11.74
CA GLY A 276 -1.91 -1.50 10.53
C GLY A 276 -3.38 -1.18 10.29
N PHE A 277 -3.89 -1.58 9.13
CA PHE A 277 -5.24 -1.21 8.70
C PHE A 277 -6.05 -2.43 8.28
N ILE A 278 -7.26 -2.56 8.85
CA ILE A 278 -8.28 -3.52 8.39
C ILE A 278 -9.62 -2.81 8.23
N ALA A 279 -10.30 -3.10 7.12
CA ALA A 279 -11.62 -2.56 6.88
C ALA A 279 -12.56 -3.57 6.22
N ASP A 280 -13.85 -3.43 6.53
CA ASP A 280 -14.91 -4.13 5.81
C ASP A 280 -14.82 -5.66 5.91
N THR A 281 -14.38 -6.15 7.08
CA THR A 281 -14.02 -7.56 7.31
C THR A 281 -14.97 -8.27 8.25
N HIS A 282 -15.35 -9.50 7.92
CA HIS A 282 -16.16 -10.37 8.78
C HIS A 282 -15.33 -11.56 9.27
N TYR A 283 -15.18 -11.67 10.59
CA TYR A 283 -14.60 -12.83 11.28
C TYR A 283 -15.72 -13.74 11.77
N THR A 284 -15.73 -15.02 11.38
CA THR A 284 -16.87 -15.90 11.67
C THR A 284 -16.65 -16.85 12.84
N SER A 285 -15.40 -17.18 13.19
CA SER A 285 -15.11 -18.22 14.20
C SER A 285 -14.44 -17.69 15.46
N THR A 286 -13.27 -17.04 15.34
CA THR A 286 -12.42 -16.68 16.47
C THR A 286 -12.25 -15.16 16.57
N ARG A 287 -12.29 -14.64 17.81
CA ARG A 287 -11.96 -13.23 18.05
C ARG A 287 -10.44 -13.02 17.89
N PRO A 288 -10.00 -12.11 17.01
CA PRO A 288 -8.57 -11.83 16.78
C PRO A 288 -7.88 -11.11 17.93
N ASN A 289 -6.58 -11.34 18.10
CA ASN A 289 -5.75 -10.56 19.03
C ASN A 289 -4.51 -10.01 18.31
N TRP A 290 -4.19 -8.74 18.55
CA TRP A 290 -3.09 -8.04 17.92
C TRP A 290 -1.78 -8.17 18.68
N GLY A 291 -1.82 -8.64 19.93
CA GLY A 291 -0.65 -8.94 20.73
C GLY A 291 0.28 -7.72 20.87
N GLY A 292 1.55 -7.90 20.54
CA GLY A 292 2.60 -6.87 20.63
C GLY A 292 2.53 -5.77 19.56
N GLN A 293 1.52 -5.75 18.70
CA GLN A 293 1.32 -4.63 17.78
C GLN A 293 1.20 -3.31 18.55
N GLN A 294 1.97 -2.31 18.13
CA GLN A 294 2.05 -1.04 18.83
C GLN A 294 0.72 -0.27 18.75
N GLN A 295 0.12 -0.25 17.57
CA GLN A 295 -1.16 0.42 17.29
C GLN A 295 -1.91 -0.32 16.19
N TRP A 296 -3.17 0.03 15.99
CA TRP A 296 -3.94 -0.44 14.83
C TRP A 296 -5.22 0.37 14.62
N TYR A 297 -5.65 0.48 13.37
CA TYR A 297 -6.97 0.98 13.01
C TYR A 297 -7.81 -0.11 12.35
N THR A 298 -8.96 -0.43 12.94
CA THR A 298 -9.95 -1.33 12.33
C THR A 298 -11.27 -0.63 12.20
N ARG A 299 -11.87 -0.68 11.00
CA ARG A 299 -13.21 -0.12 10.79
C ARG A 299 -14.17 -1.08 10.11
N ASN A 300 -15.46 -0.90 10.38
CA ASN A 300 -16.55 -1.59 9.68
C ASN A 300 -16.37 -3.12 9.67
N ALA A 301 -15.88 -3.66 10.79
CA ALA A 301 -15.63 -5.09 10.94
C ALA A 301 -16.71 -5.76 11.80
N ILE A 302 -16.91 -7.06 11.59
CA ILE A 302 -17.79 -7.89 12.43
C ILE A 302 -16.95 -8.95 13.10
N PHE A 303 -16.94 -8.96 14.44
CA PHE A 303 -16.27 -9.97 15.24
C PHE A 303 -17.27 -10.95 15.87
N PRO A 304 -16.88 -12.22 16.12
CA PRO A 304 -17.72 -13.16 16.85
C PRO A 304 -18.03 -12.64 18.27
N VAL A 305 -19.20 -12.96 18.78
CA VAL A 305 -19.54 -12.68 20.19
C VAL A 305 -18.64 -13.54 21.08
N GLY A 306 -18.09 -12.96 22.15
CA GLY A 306 -17.29 -13.72 23.12
C GLY A 306 -16.47 -12.84 24.05
N SER A 307 -15.83 -13.48 25.03
CA SER A 307 -14.99 -12.83 26.05
C SER A 307 -13.50 -12.87 25.74
N ALA A 308 -13.08 -13.49 24.63
CA ALA A 308 -11.68 -13.53 24.23
C ALA A 308 -11.13 -12.11 24.02
N SER A 309 -9.92 -11.88 24.53
CA SER A 309 -9.27 -10.57 24.52
C SER A 309 -8.92 -10.16 23.10
N MET A 310 -9.22 -8.91 22.80
CA MET A 310 -8.78 -8.22 21.59
C MET A 310 -8.09 -6.94 22.02
N GLY A 311 -7.03 -6.55 21.33
CA GLY A 311 -6.25 -5.38 21.69
C GLY A 311 -4.80 -5.53 21.25
N GLY A 312 -4.08 -4.42 21.38
CA GLY A 312 -2.65 -4.28 21.15
C GLY A 312 -2.07 -3.38 22.24
N SER A 313 -0.94 -2.74 21.97
CA SER A 313 -0.12 -2.15 23.04
C SER A 313 -0.53 -0.73 23.46
N TYR A 314 -0.68 0.19 22.51
CA TYR A 314 -0.73 1.63 22.83
C TYR A 314 -1.97 2.36 22.30
N ASN A 315 -2.30 2.19 21.02
CA ASN A 315 -3.37 2.96 20.35
C ASN A 315 -4.16 2.09 19.37
N MET A 316 -5.27 1.51 19.82
CA MET A 316 -6.13 0.60 19.05
C MET A 316 -7.48 1.27 18.85
N VAL A 317 -7.81 1.64 17.62
CA VAL A 317 -9.08 2.33 17.29
C VAL A 317 -9.98 1.38 16.51
N TRP A 318 -11.24 1.29 16.95
CA TRP A 318 -12.23 0.35 16.41
C TRP A 318 -13.49 1.11 15.99
N GLN A 319 -13.65 1.43 14.71
CA GLN A 319 -14.71 2.34 14.24
C GLN A 319 -15.82 1.63 13.46
N GLY A 320 -17.08 1.80 13.85
CA GLY A 320 -18.20 1.13 13.18
C GLY A 320 -18.12 -0.39 13.25
N CYS A 321 -17.45 -0.94 14.27
CA CYS A 321 -17.27 -2.37 14.43
C CYS A 321 -18.44 -3.00 15.21
N VAL A 322 -18.85 -4.21 14.84
CA VAL A 322 -19.77 -5.06 15.60
C VAL A 322 -18.97 -5.94 16.54
N ASN A 323 -19.36 -5.96 17.82
CA ASN A 323 -18.65 -6.64 18.91
C ASN A 323 -17.17 -6.23 19.10
N PRO A 324 -16.80 -4.94 19.07
CA PRO A 324 -15.43 -4.50 19.35
C PRO A 324 -15.02 -4.80 20.81
N PRO A 325 -13.73 -4.72 21.17
CA PRO A 325 -13.34 -4.74 22.57
C PRO A 325 -13.97 -3.57 23.35
N LYS A 326 -14.05 -3.73 24.67
CA LYS A 326 -14.45 -2.64 25.56
C LYS A 326 -13.41 -1.52 25.52
N ALA A 327 -13.85 -0.29 25.75
CA ALA A 327 -12.96 0.85 25.86
C ALA A 327 -12.03 0.69 27.08
N ASP A 328 -10.75 0.98 26.89
CA ASP A 328 -9.75 1.09 27.95
C ASP A 328 -8.69 2.16 27.56
N ASP A 329 -7.50 2.10 28.17
CA ASP A 329 -6.42 3.05 27.89
C ASP A 329 -5.79 2.89 26.48
N ALA A 330 -5.88 1.71 25.88
CA ALA A 330 -5.37 1.40 24.55
C ALA A 330 -6.49 1.27 23.52
N ASN A 331 -7.65 0.72 23.89
CA ASN A 331 -8.78 0.43 23.02
C ASN A 331 -9.79 1.58 23.01
N SER A 332 -10.06 2.10 21.82
CA SER A 332 -10.97 3.21 21.55
C SER A 332 -12.06 2.79 20.55
N PRO A 333 -13.15 2.14 21.02
CA PRO A 333 -14.29 1.82 20.17
C PRO A 333 -15.13 3.06 19.86
N ILE A 334 -15.52 3.20 18.60
CA ILE A 334 -16.36 4.27 18.05
C ILE A 334 -17.55 3.60 17.37
N SER A 335 -18.77 4.01 17.74
CA SER A 335 -19.99 3.29 17.38
C SER A 335 -20.24 3.21 15.88
N THR A 336 -19.92 4.26 15.12
CA THR A 336 -20.20 4.35 13.69
C THR A 336 -19.01 4.96 12.93
N THR A 337 -18.93 4.65 11.64
CA THR A 337 -18.12 5.41 10.68
C THR A 337 -19.02 6.49 10.05
N PRO A 338 -18.87 7.79 10.40
CA PRO A 338 -19.86 8.83 10.09
C PRO A 338 -20.18 8.99 8.61
N ILE A 339 -19.16 8.91 7.76
CA ILE A 339 -19.29 8.89 6.31
C ILE A 339 -18.16 8.07 5.72
N ILE A 340 -18.48 7.17 4.79
CA ILE A 340 -17.49 6.36 4.09
C ILE A 340 -18.05 5.83 2.78
N ARG A 341 -17.17 5.67 1.80
CA ARG A 341 -17.35 4.84 0.62
C ARG A 341 -16.18 3.87 0.61
N GLU A 342 -16.45 2.58 0.45
CA GLU A 342 -15.36 1.60 0.34
C GLU A 342 -14.57 1.78 -0.96
N LYS A 343 -13.30 1.37 -0.95
CA LYS A 343 -12.39 1.46 -2.10
C LYS A 343 -13.00 0.73 -3.31
N PRO A 344 -12.95 1.30 -4.53
CA PRO A 344 -13.31 0.57 -5.74
C PRO A 344 -12.41 -0.66 -5.94
N PHE A 345 -12.97 -1.72 -6.53
CA PHE A 345 -12.23 -2.97 -6.79
C PHE A 345 -12.63 -3.61 -8.13
N LEU A 346 -11.69 -4.36 -8.70
CA LEU A 346 -11.84 -5.11 -9.94
C LEU A 346 -12.56 -6.43 -9.67
N PHE A 347 -13.51 -6.81 -10.51
CA PHE A 347 -14.18 -8.11 -10.47
C PHE A 347 -14.59 -8.58 -11.87
N VAL A 348 -15.04 -9.83 -11.99
CA VAL A 348 -15.65 -10.37 -13.21
C VAL A 348 -17.16 -10.50 -12.97
N ASP A 349 -17.96 -9.85 -13.82
CA ASP A 349 -19.42 -9.85 -13.69
C ASP A 349 -20.06 -11.07 -14.37
N GLY A 350 -21.38 -11.25 -14.22
CA GLY A 350 -22.12 -12.40 -14.75
C GLY A 350 -22.13 -12.53 -16.28
N ASP A 351 -21.72 -11.49 -17.00
CA ASP A 351 -21.50 -11.52 -18.46
C ASP A 351 -20.08 -11.98 -18.85
N GLY A 352 -19.21 -12.26 -17.88
CA GLY A 352 -17.83 -12.70 -18.09
C GLY A 352 -16.85 -11.57 -18.41
N GLU A 353 -17.27 -10.31 -18.27
CA GLU A 353 -16.41 -9.15 -18.53
C GLU A 353 -15.77 -8.62 -17.24
N TYR A 354 -14.57 -8.07 -17.37
CA TYR A 354 -13.90 -7.35 -16.28
C TYR A 354 -14.59 -6.02 -16.03
N LYS A 355 -14.91 -5.76 -14.78
CA LYS A 355 -15.61 -4.55 -14.35
C LYS A 355 -15.01 -4.00 -13.06
N VAL A 356 -15.25 -2.72 -12.82
CA VAL A 356 -14.93 -2.07 -11.55
C VAL A 356 -16.23 -1.82 -10.81
N PHE A 357 -16.32 -2.31 -9.58
CA PHE A 357 -17.38 -1.92 -8.67
C PHE A 357 -16.95 -0.68 -7.90
N VAL A 358 -17.76 0.37 -7.96
CA VAL A 358 -17.58 1.63 -7.24
C VAL A 358 -18.64 1.68 -6.14
N PRO A 359 -18.31 1.34 -4.89
CA PRO A 359 -19.26 1.36 -3.78
C PRO A 359 -19.94 2.73 -3.63
N ALA A 360 -21.15 2.76 -3.08
CA ALA A 360 -21.87 4.00 -2.79
C ALA A 360 -21.38 4.64 -1.47
N TRP A 361 -21.58 5.96 -1.34
CA TRP A 361 -21.44 6.63 -0.05
C TRP A 361 -22.45 6.08 0.96
N GLN A 362 -21.99 5.87 2.19
CA GLN A 362 -22.78 5.47 3.33
C GLN A 362 -22.50 6.39 4.50
N LYS A 363 -23.53 6.66 5.32
CA LYS A 363 -23.42 7.45 6.55
C LYS A 363 -23.66 6.54 7.75
N ASP A 364 -23.02 6.88 8.87
CA ASP A 364 -23.17 6.21 10.15
C ASP A 364 -23.04 4.68 10.07
N ARG A 365 -22.04 4.24 9.30
CA ARG A 365 -21.88 2.83 8.92
C ARG A 365 -21.42 1.98 10.10
N VAL A 366 -21.97 0.76 10.16
CA VAL A 366 -21.60 -0.29 11.11
C VAL A 366 -21.50 -1.64 10.38
N GLY A 367 -20.47 -2.43 10.67
CA GLY A 367 -20.27 -3.76 10.08
C GLY A 367 -19.85 -3.73 8.61
N VAL A 368 -19.94 -4.85 7.90
CA VAL A 368 -19.46 -5.01 6.50
C VAL A 368 -20.44 -4.53 5.43
N SER A 369 -19.92 -4.20 4.23
CA SER A 369 -20.64 -3.49 3.15
C SER A 369 -21.36 -4.44 2.21
N TRP A 370 -21.04 -5.71 2.35
CA TRP A 370 -21.46 -6.85 1.55
C TRP A 370 -22.15 -7.89 2.43
N SER A 371 -22.81 -8.83 1.78
CA SER A 371 -23.32 -10.05 2.40
C SER A 371 -22.85 -11.27 1.59
N SER A 372 -23.22 -12.47 2.00
CA SER A 372 -22.87 -13.70 1.26
C SER A 372 -23.41 -13.74 -0.18
N THR A 373 -24.38 -12.89 -0.53
CA THR A 373 -25.01 -12.89 -1.86
C THR A 373 -25.08 -11.52 -2.53
N ASP A 374 -24.61 -10.46 -1.86
CA ASP A 374 -24.71 -9.09 -2.35
C ASP A 374 -23.37 -8.37 -2.14
N MET A 375 -22.86 -7.75 -3.21
CA MET A 375 -21.62 -6.99 -3.17
C MET A 375 -21.75 -5.63 -2.46
N GLY A 376 -22.97 -5.19 -2.17
CA GLY A 376 -23.29 -3.91 -1.57
C GLY A 376 -23.87 -2.92 -2.58
N LYS A 377 -24.29 -1.76 -2.10
CA LYS A 377 -24.77 -0.67 -2.96
C LYS A 377 -23.59 0.01 -3.66
N GLY A 378 -23.72 0.27 -4.96
CA GLY A 378 -22.68 0.93 -5.75
C GLY A 378 -23.03 0.98 -7.24
N LYS A 379 -22.07 1.44 -8.04
CA LYS A 379 -22.14 1.47 -9.51
C LYS A 379 -21.16 0.45 -10.08
N ILE A 380 -21.55 -0.22 -11.17
CA ILE A 380 -20.68 -1.11 -11.93
C ILE A 380 -20.25 -0.36 -13.20
N GLN A 381 -18.95 -0.35 -13.48
CA GLN A 381 -18.37 0.25 -14.69
C GLN A 381 -17.64 -0.82 -15.50
N ASP A 382 -17.78 -0.78 -16.81
CA ASP A 382 -17.11 -1.72 -17.70
C ASP A 382 -15.64 -1.31 -17.88
N LEU A 383 -14.69 -2.21 -17.60
CA LEU A 383 -13.28 -1.86 -17.61
C LEU A 383 -12.79 -1.44 -19.00
N VAL A 384 -13.20 -2.15 -20.05
CA VAL A 384 -12.67 -1.91 -21.40
C VAL A 384 -13.38 -0.75 -22.11
N ILE A 385 -14.58 -0.36 -21.63
CA ILE A 385 -15.36 0.75 -22.18
C ILE A 385 -15.17 2.04 -21.37
N ASP A 386 -15.15 2.00 -20.05
CA ASP A 386 -15.15 3.22 -19.22
C ASP A 386 -13.74 3.60 -18.73
N TRP A 387 -12.76 2.69 -18.83
CA TRP A 387 -11.43 2.88 -18.29
C TRP A 387 -10.34 2.80 -19.36
N TYR A 388 -9.20 3.40 -19.03
CA TYR A 388 -7.91 3.15 -19.65
C TYR A 388 -7.07 2.33 -18.67
N VAL A 389 -6.66 1.14 -19.10
CA VAL A 389 -5.78 0.25 -18.34
C VAL A 389 -4.34 0.66 -18.63
N ALA A 390 -3.78 1.48 -17.73
CA ALA A 390 -2.42 1.96 -17.83
C ALA A 390 -1.44 0.86 -17.43
N LYS A 391 -0.37 0.70 -18.21
CA LYS A 391 0.70 -0.28 -17.98
C LYS A 391 2.04 0.41 -17.78
N GLU A 392 2.97 -0.28 -17.14
CA GLU A 392 4.35 0.18 -17.01
C GLU A 392 4.92 0.58 -18.37
N GLY A 393 5.41 1.82 -18.47
CA GLY A 393 5.86 2.45 -19.71
C GLY A 393 4.91 3.50 -20.28
N ASP A 394 3.62 3.49 -19.92
CA ASP A 394 2.69 4.56 -20.29
C ASP A 394 3.12 5.88 -19.65
N THR A 395 2.99 6.96 -20.43
CA THR A 395 3.47 8.30 -20.07
C THR A 395 2.37 9.16 -19.44
N ASP A 396 2.78 10.25 -18.77
CA ASP A 396 1.86 11.28 -18.28
C ASP A 396 0.95 11.84 -19.40
N VAL A 397 1.46 11.92 -20.63
CA VAL A 397 0.70 12.38 -21.80
C VAL A 397 -0.43 11.41 -22.16
N GLU A 398 -0.16 10.10 -22.21
CA GLU A 398 -1.17 9.08 -22.53
C GLU A 398 -2.25 9.00 -21.46
N ILE A 399 -1.84 9.00 -20.19
CA ILE A 399 -2.76 8.96 -19.04
C ILE A 399 -3.66 10.21 -19.03
N ASN A 400 -3.08 11.40 -19.18
CA ASN A 400 -3.85 12.64 -19.20
C ASN A 400 -4.78 12.75 -20.41
N ASN A 401 -4.36 12.23 -21.57
CA ASN A 401 -5.24 12.15 -22.76
C ASN A 401 -6.42 11.21 -22.53
N ALA A 402 -6.22 10.09 -21.82
CA ALA A 402 -7.31 9.18 -21.46
C ALA A 402 -8.31 9.85 -20.50
N LEU A 403 -7.82 10.55 -19.47
CA LEU A 403 -8.67 11.35 -18.57
C LEU A 403 -9.47 12.41 -19.36
N LYS A 404 -8.80 13.11 -20.29
CA LYS A 404 -9.43 14.09 -21.20
C LYS A 404 -10.47 13.47 -22.11
N ALA A 405 -10.30 12.22 -22.51
CA ALA A 405 -11.29 11.47 -23.27
C ALA A 405 -12.45 10.93 -22.42
N GLY A 406 -12.54 11.33 -21.14
CA GLY A 406 -13.59 10.93 -20.21
C GLY A 406 -13.40 9.57 -19.55
N LYS A 407 -12.23 8.93 -19.74
CA LYS A 407 -11.92 7.64 -19.11
C LYS A 407 -11.54 7.81 -17.66
N ASN A 408 -11.78 6.76 -16.88
CA ASN A 408 -11.07 6.54 -15.62
C ASN A 408 -9.76 5.78 -15.87
N ILE A 409 -8.83 5.78 -14.93
CA ILE A 409 -7.52 5.12 -15.09
C ILE A 409 -7.38 3.97 -14.12
N PHE A 410 -7.11 2.78 -14.64
CA PHE A 410 -6.74 1.61 -13.87
C PHE A 410 -5.25 1.33 -14.09
N PHE A 411 -4.43 1.52 -13.05
CA PHE A 411 -2.99 1.28 -13.12
C PHE A 411 -2.67 -0.17 -12.77
N THR A 412 -2.04 -0.87 -13.71
CA THR A 412 -1.47 -2.20 -13.43
C THR A 412 -0.16 -2.06 -12.65
N PRO A 413 0.31 -3.10 -11.93
CA PRO A 413 1.54 -3.01 -11.15
C PRO A 413 2.76 -2.64 -12.00
N GLY A 414 3.56 -1.70 -11.51
CA GLY A 414 4.74 -1.21 -12.22
C GLY A 414 5.19 0.17 -11.76
N HIS A 415 6.29 0.62 -12.35
CA HIS A 415 6.84 1.97 -12.16
C HIS A 415 6.42 2.88 -13.31
N TYR A 416 5.89 4.06 -12.99
CA TYR A 416 5.40 5.04 -13.97
C TYR A 416 6.21 6.32 -13.87
N ALA A 417 7.10 6.53 -14.83
CA ALA A 417 7.93 7.72 -14.91
C ALA A 417 7.13 8.89 -15.52
N LEU A 418 6.96 9.97 -14.76
CA LEU A 418 6.10 11.11 -15.10
C LEU A 418 6.93 12.37 -15.35
N ASN A 419 6.87 12.92 -16.57
CA ASN A 419 7.51 14.21 -16.89
C ASN A 419 6.66 15.41 -16.45
N ALA A 420 5.38 15.19 -16.16
CA ALA A 420 4.45 16.15 -15.59
C ALA A 420 3.43 15.41 -14.69
N PRO A 421 2.73 16.10 -13.77
CA PRO A 421 1.67 15.50 -12.99
C PRO A 421 0.55 14.92 -13.85
N ILE A 422 -0.07 13.85 -13.35
CA ILE A 422 -1.38 13.41 -13.79
C ILE A 422 -2.41 14.44 -13.30
N GLN A 423 -3.12 15.06 -14.24
CA GLN A 423 -4.09 16.12 -13.98
C GLN A 423 -5.50 15.54 -13.95
N VAL A 424 -6.15 15.55 -12.78
CA VAL A 424 -7.50 15.02 -12.57
C VAL A 424 -8.47 16.18 -12.39
N ASN A 425 -9.13 16.61 -13.47
CA ASN A 425 -9.94 17.85 -13.47
C ASN A 425 -11.40 17.66 -13.91
N ARG A 426 -11.90 16.42 -13.94
CA ARG A 426 -13.28 16.07 -14.24
C ARG A 426 -13.99 15.52 -12.99
N LYS A 427 -15.27 15.86 -12.83
CA LYS A 427 -16.13 15.23 -11.82
C LYS A 427 -16.16 13.72 -11.98
N ASP A 428 -16.26 12.99 -10.88
CA ASP A 428 -16.32 11.52 -10.87
C ASP A 428 -15.12 10.83 -11.54
N ALA A 429 -13.99 11.53 -11.76
CA ALA A 429 -12.80 10.91 -12.31
C ALA A 429 -12.17 9.97 -11.27
N ILE A 430 -11.79 8.77 -11.73
CA ILE A 430 -11.21 7.75 -10.86
C ILE A 430 -9.81 7.37 -11.33
N LEU A 431 -8.85 7.40 -10.40
CA LEU A 431 -7.55 6.76 -10.49
C LEU A 431 -7.52 5.56 -9.53
N LEU A 432 -7.33 4.35 -10.05
CA LEU A 432 -7.31 3.12 -9.25
C LEU A 432 -6.06 2.30 -9.56
N GLY A 433 -5.20 2.07 -8.58
CA GLY A 433 -4.10 1.12 -8.68
C GLY A 433 -4.52 -0.30 -8.29
N ALA A 434 -3.83 -1.29 -8.86
CA ALA A 434 -3.99 -2.71 -8.55
C ALA A 434 -3.42 -3.09 -7.16
N GLY A 435 -3.92 -2.46 -6.10
CA GLY A 435 -3.49 -2.61 -4.72
C GLY A 435 -2.46 -1.58 -4.27
N ILE A 436 -2.32 -1.40 -2.96
CA ILE A 436 -1.37 -0.43 -2.39
C ILE A 436 0.07 -0.80 -2.74
N ALA A 437 0.86 0.19 -3.16
CA ALA A 437 2.29 0.11 -3.47
C ALA A 437 2.71 -0.85 -4.61
N SER A 438 1.79 -1.63 -5.19
CA SER A 438 2.05 -2.36 -6.44
C SER A 438 2.16 -1.40 -7.64
N VAL A 439 1.63 -0.19 -7.51
CA VAL A 439 1.76 0.90 -8.49
C VAL A 439 2.60 2.02 -7.89
N THR A 440 3.70 2.39 -8.56
CA THR A 440 4.60 3.46 -8.12
C THR A 440 4.67 4.56 -9.17
N LEU A 441 4.28 5.78 -8.79
CA LEU A 441 4.38 6.98 -9.62
C LEU A 441 5.64 7.76 -9.27
N GLU A 442 6.44 8.11 -10.27
CA GLU A 442 7.78 8.64 -10.08
C GLU A 442 7.99 9.91 -10.91
N PRO A 443 8.23 11.08 -10.29
CA PRO A 443 8.56 12.27 -11.05
C PRO A 443 9.96 12.12 -11.64
N THR A 444 10.09 12.34 -12.96
CA THR A 444 11.40 12.42 -13.60
C THR A 444 12.08 13.76 -13.29
N GLU A 445 13.33 13.93 -13.74
CA GLU A 445 14.06 15.20 -13.59
C GLU A 445 13.39 16.39 -14.29
N LYS A 446 12.47 16.13 -15.25
CA LYS A 446 11.69 17.17 -15.94
C LYS A 446 10.48 17.63 -15.15
N ASN A 447 10.07 16.87 -14.13
CA ASN A 447 8.91 17.15 -13.32
C ASN A 447 9.33 17.75 -11.98
N THR A 448 9.00 19.03 -11.77
CA THR A 448 9.26 19.76 -10.53
C THR A 448 7.99 20.02 -9.72
N TRP A 449 6.85 19.47 -10.14
CA TRP A 449 5.53 19.76 -9.55
C TRP A 449 5.07 18.63 -8.62
N GLY A 450 4.97 17.41 -9.15
CA GLY A 450 4.50 16.24 -8.40
C GLY A 450 3.92 15.14 -9.27
N CYS A 451 3.33 14.11 -8.64
CA CYS A 451 2.77 12.96 -9.35
C CYS A 451 1.30 13.16 -9.73
N ILE A 452 0.47 13.62 -8.79
CA ILE A 452 -0.98 13.77 -9.02
C ILE A 452 -1.47 15.13 -8.55
N TYR A 453 -2.17 15.83 -9.45
CA TYR A 453 -2.85 17.08 -9.20
C TYR A 453 -4.33 16.90 -9.50
N ALA A 454 -5.17 16.91 -8.46
CA ALA A 454 -6.61 16.89 -8.61
C ALA A 454 -7.18 18.30 -8.40
N ASP A 455 -8.12 18.70 -9.25
CA ASP A 455 -8.82 19.97 -9.09
C ASP A 455 -9.98 19.87 -8.11
N ASP A 456 -10.51 21.03 -7.72
CA ASP A 456 -11.63 21.21 -6.78
C ASP A 456 -12.97 20.78 -7.43
N LYS A 457 -13.17 19.46 -7.57
CA LYS A 457 -14.32 18.84 -8.26
C LYS A 457 -14.92 17.68 -7.45
N ASP A 458 -16.25 17.59 -7.51
CA ASP A 458 -17.02 16.52 -6.88
C ASP A 458 -16.59 15.11 -7.30
N GLY A 459 -16.67 14.17 -6.35
CA GLY A 459 -16.68 12.74 -6.63
C GLY A 459 -15.37 12.15 -7.14
N ILE A 460 -14.26 12.90 -7.16
CA ILE A 460 -12.95 12.37 -7.54
C ILE A 460 -12.56 11.24 -6.58
N ILE A 461 -12.05 10.13 -7.14
CA ILE A 461 -11.53 9.01 -6.37
C ILE A 461 -10.09 8.72 -6.78
N ILE A 462 -9.18 8.68 -5.82
CA ILE A 462 -7.78 8.28 -6.04
C ILE A 462 -7.46 7.17 -5.04
N ALA A 463 -7.10 5.98 -5.53
CA ALA A 463 -6.88 4.85 -4.63
C ALA A 463 -5.79 3.87 -5.04
N GLY A 464 -5.08 3.34 -4.03
CA GLY A 464 -4.11 2.25 -4.20
C GLY A 464 -2.83 2.66 -4.94
N LEU A 465 -2.29 3.83 -4.63
CA LEU A 465 -1.11 4.39 -5.32
C LEU A 465 0.00 4.72 -4.33
N LEU A 466 1.24 4.43 -4.72
CA LEU A 466 2.44 4.95 -4.08
C LEU A 466 3.04 6.04 -4.96
N MET A 467 3.26 7.22 -4.39
CA MET A 467 4.05 8.28 -4.99
C MET A 467 5.44 8.26 -4.35
N ASP A 468 6.48 8.14 -5.18
CA ASP A 468 7.87 8.12 -4.72
C ASP A 468 8.60 9.41 -5.11
N SER A 469 9.68 9.75 -4.43
CA SER A 469 10.38 11.03 -4.58
C SER A 469 11.71 10.90 -5.34
N PHE A 470 11.66 10.48 -6.61
CA PHE A 470 12.88 10.38 -7.43
C PHE A 470 13.47 11.72 -7.89
N ASN A 471 12.70 12.81 -7.78
CA ASN A 471 13.14 14.16 -8.08
C ASN A 471 12.57 15.16 -7.06
N SER A 472 13.17 16.35 -6.97
CA SER A 472 12.62 17.45 -6.17
C SER A 472 11.33 17.97 -6.78
N THR A 473 10.27 18.05 -5.99
CA THR A 473 8.96 18.56 -6.40
C THR A 473 8.34 19.45 -5.34
N THR A 474 7.32 20.24 -5.69
CA THR A 474 6.54 20.96 -4.67
C THR A 474 5.74 19.97 -3.82
N TYR A 475 5.03 19.06 -4.47
CA TYR A 475 4.21 18.03 -3.82
C TYR A 475 4.48 16.64 -4.39
N GLN A 476 4.05 15.60 -3.69
CA GLN A 476 3.82 14.31 -4.35
C GLN A 476 2.38 14.19 -4.84
N ILE A 477 1.42 14.69 -4.03
CA ILE A 477 0.00 14.78 -4.40
C ILE A 477 -0.64 16.07 -3.86
N ARG A 478 -1.48 16.70 -4.68
CA ARG A 478 -2.27 17.88 -4.33
C ARG A 478 -3.74 17.71 -4.72
N ILE A 479 -4.64 18.03 -3.79
CA ILE A 479 -6.10 17.99 -4.00
C ILE A 479 -6.68 19.39 -3.82
N GLY A 480 -7.25 19.95 -4.88
CA GLY A 480 -7.73 21.33 -4.90
C GLY A 480 -6.59 22.34 -5.00
N ASN A 481 -6.85 23.45 -5.69
CA ASN A 481 -5.90 24.56 -5.81
C ASN A 481 -5.79 25.33 -4.49
N GLU A 482 -4.74 26.12 -4.33
CA GLU A 482 -4.72 27.10 -3.24
C GLU A 482 -5.94 28.02 -3.36
N GLY A 483 -6.62 28.28 -2.24
CA GLY A 483 -7.87 29.03 -2.21
C GLY A 483 -9.10 28.26 -2.70
N ALA A 484 -9.01 26.94 -2.90
CA ALA A 484 -10.16 26.07 -3.10
C ALA A 484 -11.21 26.30 -2.00
N ASN A 485 -12.47 26.40 -2.41
CA ASN A 485 -13.56 26.75 -1.51
C ASN A 485 -14.91 26.15 -1.94
N ALA A 486 -14.94 25.25 -2.94
CA ALA A 486 -16.17 24.56 -3.31
C ALA A 486 -16.65 23.66 -2.16
N ASP A 487 -17.96 23.48 -2.06
CA ASP A 487 -18.59 22.53 -1.14
C ASP A 487 -18.81 21.19 -1.88
N HIS A 488 -18.18 20.13 -1.38
CA HIS A 488 -18.28 18.77 -1.92
C HIS A 488 -19.08 17.84 -1.00
N SER A 489 -19.82 18.35 -0.01
CA SER A 489 -20.53 17.54 1.00
C SER A 489 -21.54 16.53 0.44
N ASN A 490 -22.11 16.77 -0.75
CA ASN A 490 -23.04 15.86 -1.43
C ASN A 490 -22.34 14.71 -2.17
N ASP A 491 -21.14 14.95 -2.70
CA ASP A 491 -20.32 13.93 -3.34
C ASP A 491 -18.83 14.20 -3.07
N PRO A 492 -18.37 13.82 -1.87
CA PRO A 492 -17.01 14.06 -1.41
C PRO A 492 -15.93 13.50 -2.35
N ILE A 493 -14.72 14.05 -2.23
CA ILE A 493 -13.52 13.46 -2.85
C ILE A 493 -13.01 12.33 -1.95
N LEU A 494 -12.69 11.18 -2.51
CA LEU A 494 -12.15 10.01 -1.79
C LEU A 494 -10.67 9.79 -2.14
N LEU A 495 -9.82 9.73 -1.11
CA LEU A 495 -8.46 9.23 -1.22
C LEU A 495 -8.34 7.96 -0.36
N SER A 496 -7.89 6.84 -0.93
CA SER A 496 -7.81 5.58 -0.18
C SER A 496 -6.55 4.78 -0.48
N ASP A 497 -5.89 4.21 0.54
CA ASP A 497 -4.64 3.46 0.36
C ASP A 497 -3.57 4.28 -0.38
N ILE A 498 -3.29 5.49 0.11
CA ILE A 498 -2.29 6.39 -0.48
C ILE A 498 -0.98 6.29 0.29
N THR A 499 0.12 6.06 -0.43
CA THR A 499 1.47 6.08 0.14
C THR A 499 2.29 7.18 -0.51
N CYS A 500 2.95 8.00 0.31
CA CYS A 500 3.96 8.94 -0.14
C CYS A 500 5.28 8.55 0.48
N ARG A 501 6.29 8.26 -0.35
CA ARG A 501 7.64 7.94 0.10
C ARG A 501 8.61 9.04 -0.27
N VAL A 502 9.37 9.52 0.70
CA VAL A 502 10.46 10.48 0.47
C VAL A 502 11.81 9.84 0.78
N GLY A 503 12.60 9.55 -0.25
CA GLY A 503 13.93 8.93 -0.14
C GLY A 503 13.90 7.42 0.07
N GLY A 504 15.00 6.90 0.66
CA GLY A 504 15.18 5.48 0.96
C GLY A 504 16.11 4.76 -0.02
N VAL A 505 15.88 4.84 -1.33
CA VAL A 505 16.71 4.13 -2.33
C VAL A 505 17.62 5.02 -3.17
N GLN A 506 17.33 6.31 -3.23
CA GLN A 506 17.91 7.29 -4.13
C GLN A 506 19.16 7.91 -3.50
N SER A 507 20.23 8.06 -4.29
CA SER A 507 21.49 8.67 -3.86
C SER A 507 21.55 10.19 -4.09
N LYS A 508 20.68 10.73 -4.94
CA LYS A 508 20.58 12.17 -5.26
C LYS A 508 19.91 12.92 -4.11
N ASN A 509 20.37 14.15 -3.84
CA ASN A 509 19.66 15.06 -2.95
C ASN A 509 18.35 15.51 -3.60
N ILE A 510 17.25 15.31 -2.89
CA ILE A 510 15.92 15.73 -3.29
C ILE A 510 15.30 16.62 -2.22
N GLN A 511 14.41 17.50 -2.64
CA GLN A 511 13.67 18.37 -1.75
C GLN A 511 12.21 18.40 -2.18
N ILE A 512 11.35 17.96 -1.27
CA ILE A 512 9.90 18.06 -1.39
C ILE A 512 9.42 19.12 -0.40
N GLN A 513 8.41 19.92 -0.75
CA GLN A 513 7.86 20.85 0.24
C GLN A 513 6.86 20.15 1.16
N ALA A 514 5.85 19.49 0.58
CA ALA A 514 4.91 18.65 1.31
C ALA A 514 4.64 17.35 0.56
N SER A 515 4.58 16.20 1.25
CA SER A 515 4.19 14.97 0.56
C SER A 515 2.74 15.04 0.04
N MET A 516 1.83 15.56 0.84
CA MET A 516 0.42 15.74 0.47
C MET A 516 -0.09 17.12 0.90
N GLN A 517 -0.82 17.79 0.01
CA GLN A 517 -1.63 18.96 0.36
C GLN A 517 -3.10 18.77 -0.04
N ILE A 518 -3.99 19.00 0.92
CA ILE A 518 -5.44 18.93 0.76
C ILE A 518 -6.02 20.33 0.94
N ASN A 519 -6.41 20.95 -0.16
CA ASN A 519 -7.06 22.26 -0.18
C ASN A 519 -8.57 22.18 -0.38
N SER A 520 -9.07 21.20 -1.11
CA SER A 520 -10.51 21.01 -1.29
C SER A 520 -11.23 20.72 0.02
N ASN A 521 -12.44 21.25 0.17
CA ASN A 521 -13.31 20.93 1.29
C ASN A 521 -13.89 19.51 1.16
N ASN A 522 -14.37 18.95 2.27
CA ASN A 522 -15.05 17.65 2.32
C ASN A 522 -14.25 16.51 1.67
N VAL A 523 -12.92 16.53 1.75
CA VAL A 523 -12.10 15.40 1.33
C VAL A 523 -12.17 14.32 2.40
N LEU A 524 -12.40 13.08 1.97
CA LEU A 524 -12.32 11.90 2.82
C LEU A 524 -11.05 11.11 2.51
N GLY A 525 -10.18 11.01 3.50
CA GLY A 525 -9.01 10.13 3.47
C GLY A 525 -9.27 8.83 4.22
N ASP A 526 -8.91 7.71 3.62
CA ASP A 526 -9.06 6.39 4.23
C ASP A 526 -7.80 5.54 4.01
N HIS A 527 -6.95 5.52 5.04
CA HIS A 527 -5.65 4.87 5.10
C HIS A 527 -4.57 5.57 4.24
N PHE A 528 -3.72 6.35 4.92
CA PHE A 528 -2.54 6.97 4.33
C PHE A 528 -1.27 6.54 5.07
N TRP A 529 -0.17 6.42 4.33
CA TRP A 529 1.17 6.46 4.90
C TRP A 529 2.03 7.49 4.19
N LEU A 530 2.38 8.56 4.91
CA LEU A 530 3.27 9.61 4.43
C LEU A 530 4.58 9.43 5.18
N TRP A 531 5.62 9.01 4.49
CA TRP A 531 6.85 8.52 5.11
C TRP A 531 8.08 9.19 4.48
N ARG A 532 8.75 10.03 5.25
CA ARG A 532 10.12 10.42 4.96
C ARG A 532 11.04 9.32 5.46
N ALA A 533 11.86 8.76 4.58
CA ALA A 533 12.59 7.55 4.90
C ALA A 533 13.49 7.68 6.12
N ASP A 534 13.35 6.81 7.12
CA ASP A 534 14.26 6.74 8.28
C ASP A 534 15.40 5.71 8.07
N HIS A 535 15.23 4.82 7.10
CA HIS A 535 16.20 3.81 6.67
C HIS A 535 16.17 3.65 5.14
N GLY A 536 17.16 2.93 4.59
CA GLY A 536 17.35 2.88 3.14
C GLY A 536 18.62 2.18 2.70
N SER A 537 18.82 2.11 1.38
CA SER A 537 20.08 1.60 0.78
C SER A 537 21.25 2.56 0.97
N GLN A 538 20.97 3.83 1.27
CA GLN A 538 21.96 4.88 1.46
C GLN A 538 22.27 5.14 2.94
N LYS A 539 23.43 5.77 3.22
CA LYS A 539 23.86 6.16 4.57
C LYS A 539 22.81 7.04 5.26
N GLY A 540 22.52 6.72 6.53
CA GLY A 540 21.61 7.49 7.40
C GLY A 540 22.27 8.64 8.17
N GLY A 541 21.62 9.07 9.26
CA GLY A 541 22.06 10.17 10.13
C GLY A 541 22.07 11.51 9.40
N GLU A 542 22.99 12.41 9.75
CA GLU A 542 23.11 13.75 9.16
C GLU A 542 23.16 13.77 7.62
N ALA A 543 23.70 12.74 6.98
CA ALA A 543 23.71 12.64 5.52
C ALA A 543 22.28 12.55 4.93
N ARG A 544 21.38 11.86 5.63
CA ARG A 544 19.97 11.75 5.22
C ARG A 544 19.21 13.05 5.45
N TRP A 545 19.52 13.78 6.52
CA TRP A 545 18.92 15.07 6.81
C TRP A 545 19.09 16.07 5.65
N VAL A 546 20.24 16.02 4.96
CA VAL A 546 20.53 16.86 3.80
C VAL A 546 19.99 16.26 2.49
N ARG A 547 20.01 14.93 2.36
CA ARG A 547 19.66 14.24 1.11
C ARG A 547 18.15 14.15 0.87
N ASP A 548 17.39 13.70 1.86
CA ASP A 548 15.98 13.32 1.68
C ASP A 548 15.11 14.42 2.32
N ARG A 549 15.13 15.66 1.80
CA ARG A 549 14.46 16.79 2.45
C ARG A 549 12.96 16.77 2.19
N CYS A 550 12.18 16.86 3.25
CA CYS A 550 10.75 17.19 3.16
C CYS A 550 10.27 17.88 4.43
N LYS A 551 9.62 19.03 4.29
CA LYS A 551 9.19 19.84 5.44
C LYS A 551 8.02 19.19 6.17
N ASN A 552 6.94 18.89 5.44
CA ASN A 552 5.69 18.40 6.02
C ASN A 552 5.23 17.13 5.31
N GLY A 553 4.61 16.22 6.05
CA GLY A 553 3.92 15.08 5.45
C GLY A 553 2.59 15.53 4.85
N LEU A 554 1.77 16.17 5.68
CA LEU A 554 0.44 16.61 5.31
C LEU A 554 0.20 18.07 5.66
N ILE A 555 -0.33 18.82 4.70
CA ILE A 555 -0.92 20.15 4.90
C ILE A 555 -2.40 20.09 4.54
N VAL A 556 -3.29 20.51 5.45
CA VAL A 556 -4.74 20.57 5.22
C VAL A 556 -5.22 22.00 5.36
N THR A 557 -5.68 22.61 4.27
CA THR A 557 -6.30 23.95 4.29
C THR A 557 -7.81 23.90 4.05
N GLY A 558 -8.31 22.82 3.44
CA GLY A 558 -9.74 22.61 3.22
C GLY A 558 -10.52 22.33 4.50
N ASP A 559 -11.76 22.81 4.51
CA ASP A 559 -12.73 22.60 5.58
C ASP A 559 -13.40 21.22 5.50
N ASP A 560 -13.91 20.73 6.63
CA ASP A 560 -14.72 19.50 6.72
C ASP A 560 -13.99 18.24 6.18
N VAL A 561 -12.66 18.26 6.16
CA VAL A 561 -11.82 17.11 5.80
C VAL A 561 -11.91 16.05 6.90
N THR A 562 -12.15 14.79 6.51
CA THR A 562 -12.23 13.65 7.44
C THR A 562 -11.18 12.60 7.05
N LEU A 563 -10.27 12.29 7.97
CA LEU A 563 -9.21 11.31 7.75
C LEU A 563 -9.38 10.10 8.68
N TYR A 564 -9.38 8.91 8.10
CA TYR A 564 -9.31 7.63 8.80
C TYR A 564 -7.93 7.01 8.59
N ALA A 565 -7.33 6.49 9.66
CA ALA A 565 -6.06 5.76 9.61
C ALA A 565 -4.90 6.59 9.00
N LEU A 566 -4.53 7.69 9.65
CA LEU A 566 -3.45 8.56 9.21
C LEU A 566 -2.10 8.16 9.83
N PHE A 567 -1.13 7.76 9.01
CA PHE A 567 0.25 7.50 9.44
C PHE A 567 1.18 8.53 8.78
N VAL A 568 1.91 9.32 9.57
CA VAL A 568 2.81 10.37 9.04
C VAL A 568 4.10 10.40 9.85
N GLU A 569 5.24 10.22 9.20
CA GLU A 569 6.50 9.97 9.90
C GLU A 569 7.72 10.70 9.32
N HIS A 570 8.55 11.19 10.24
CA HIS A 570 9.94 11.61 10.08
C HIS A 570 10.21 12.87 9.25
N TYR A 571 9.22 13.72 9.03
CA TYR A 571 9.39 14.98 8.31
C TYR A 571 10.20 16.01 9.11
N GLN A 572 10.79 17.01 8.43
CA GLN A 572 11.76 17.92 9.06
C GLN A 572 11.11 19.02 9.90
N GLU A 573 9.84 19.35 9.64
CA GLU A 573 9.04 20.34 10.37
C GLU A 573 7.77 19.67 10.97
N TYR A 574 6.64 20.36 11.04
CA TYR A 574 5.39 19.76 11.51
C TYR A 574 4.98 18.61 10.58
N GLU A 575 4.77 17.42 11.15
CA GLU A 575 4.45 16.22 10.38
C GLU A 575 3.09 16.40 9.69
N VAL A 576 2.11 16.89 10.46
CA VAL A 576 0.81 17.37 9.98
C VAL A 576 0.59 18.83 10.40
N LEU A 577 0.24 19.67 9.43
CA LEU A 577 -0.22 21.04 9.64
C LEU A 577 -1.68 21.17 9.18
N TRP A 578 -2.57 21.57 10.09
CA TRP A 578 -4.00 21.69 9.85
C TRP A 578 -4.48 23.13 10.03
N LEU A 579 -5.07 23.67 8.97
CA LEU A 579 -5.50 25.06 8.84
C LEU A 579 -7.01 25.18 8.58
N GLY A 580 -7.65 24.14 8.02
CA GLY A 580 -9.09 24.11 7.72
C GLY A 580 -9.98 23.85 8.95
N GLU A 581 -11.21 24.33 8.89
CA GLU A 581 -12.22 24.21 9.95
C GLU A 581 -12.93 22.85 9.94
N ARG A 582 -13.49 22.46 11.08
CA ARG A 582 -14.35 21.26 11.28
C ARG A 582 -13.68 19.95 10.85
N GLY A 583 -12.35 19.94 10.85
CA GLY A 583 -11.55 18.77 10.51
C GLY A 583 -11.75 17.61 11.50
N ARG A 584 -11.74 16.38 10.97
CA ARG A 584 -11.88 15.15 11.77
C ARG A 584 -10.77 14.17 11.46
N THR A 585 -10.10 13.65 12.49
CA THR A 585 -9.11 12.57 12.33
C THR A 585 -9.42 11.41 13.28
N TYR A 586 -9.64 10.23 12.72
CA TYR A 586 -9.84 9.00 13.46
C TYR A 586 -8.62 8.12 13.27
N PHE A 587 -7.88 7.91 14.36
CA PHE A 587 -6.55 7.31 14.39
C PHE A 587 -5.47 8.16 13.71
N PHE A 588 -4.39 8.39 14.46
CA PHE A 588 -3.14 8.95 13.97
C PHE A 588 -1.96 8.20 14.57
N GLN A 589 -0.92 7.99 13.76
CA GLN A 589 0.37 7.48 14.20
C GLN A 589 1.50 8.33 13.63
N ASN A 590 2.51 8.58 14.46
CA ASN A 590 3.71 9.34 14.08
C ASN A 590 4.96 8.88 14.83
N GLU A 591 6.09 9.04 14.16
CA GLU A 591 7.41 9.15 14.77
C GLU A 591 8.15 10.40 14.25
N PRO A 592 8.90 11.14 15.10
CA PRO A 592 9.71 12.27 14.67
C PRO A 592 10.92 11.81 13.82
N PRO A 593 11.60 12.73 13.11
CA PRO A 593 12.83 12.39 12.37
C PRO A 593 13.93 11.91 13.32
N TYR A 594 14.59 10.82 12.94
CA TYR A 594 15.67 10.25 13.75
C TYR A 594 16.99 11.03 13.58
N ASP A 595 17.08 11.80 12.52
CA ASP A 595 18.29 12.34 11.91
C ASP A 595 18.40 13.87 12.00
N ALA A 596 17.60 14.50 12.86
CA ALA A 596 17.75 15.92 13.20
C ALA A 596 19.15 16.18 13.80
N PRO A 597 19.99 17.06 13.22
CA PRO A 597 21.42 17.13 13.55
C PRO A 597 21.69 17.75 14.92
N ASN A 598 20.91 18.75 15.32
CA ASN A 598 20.99 19.37 16.64
C ASN A 598 19.69 20.10 16.98
N GLN A 599 19.52 20.43 18.27
CA GLN A 599 18.30 21.07 18.77
C GLN A 599 18.04 22.42 18.09
N THR A 600 19.07 23.27 17.96
CA THR A 600 18.94 24.62 17.36
C THR A 600 18.36 24.56 15.95
N SER A 601 18.81 23.61 15.12
CA SER A 601 18.33 23.42 13.75
C SER A 601 16.95 22.76 13.66
N TRP A 602 16.51 22.12 14.74
CA TRP A 602 15.24 21.42 14.83
C TRP A 602 14.44 21.97 16.00
N SER A 603 14.13 23.26 15.92
CA SER A 603 13.24 23.97 16.82
C SER A 603 12.25 24.78 15.99
N SER A 604 11.00 24.83 16.46
CA SER A 604 9.88 25.52 15.84
C SER A 604 9.63 26.87 16.51
N GLN A 605 8.64 27.62 16.00
CA GLN A 605 8.17 28.87 16.59
C GLN A 605 9.28 29.93 16.69
N GLY A 606 10.09 30.04 15.64
CA GLY A 606 11.26 30.92 15.61
C GLY A 606 12.34 30.55 16.64
N GLY A 607 12.47 29.25 16.94
CA GLY A 607 13.45 28.71 17.89
C GLY A 607 13.01 28.72 19.36
N LYS A 608 11.74 29.05 19.64
CA LYS A 608 11.20 29.10 21.02
C LYS A 608 10.79 27.72 21.56
N VAL A 609 10.53 26.77 20.67
CA VAL A 609 10.01 25.44 21.01
C VAL A 609 10.92 24.37 20.43
N ASP A 610 11.43 23.49 21.28
CA ASP A 610 12.27 22.36 20.89
C ASP A 610 11.47 21.36 20.04
N GLY A 611 11.93 21.08 18.82
CA GLY A 611 11.27 20.21 17.87
C GLY A 611 9.98 20.77 17.28
N TYR A 612 9.37 19.98 16.40
CA TYR A 612 8.09 20.26 15.77
C TYR A 612 7.04 19.25 16.23
N ALA A 613 5.82 19.71 16.50
CA ALA A 613 4.71 18.85 16.88
C ALA A 613 4.36 17.85 15.76
N ALA A 614 3.87 16.67 16.14
CA ALA A 614 3.41 15.65 15.19
C ALA A 614 2.12 16.08 14.48
N PHE A 615 1.32 16.88 15.16
CA PHE A 615 0.10 17.41 14.62
C PHE A 615 -0.07 18.83 15.17
N LYS A 616 -0.05 19.81 14.27
CA LYS A 616 -0.27 21.21 14.57
C LYS A 616 -1.59 21.64 13.97
N VAL A 617 -2.57 21.95 14.83
CA VAL A 617 -3.75 22.71 14.42
C VAL A 617 -3.43 24.19 14.62
N ALA A 618 -3.65 25.01 13.60
CA ALA A 618 -3.42 26.45 13.68
C ALA A 618 -4.44 27.12 14.61
N ASN A 619 -4.00 28.13 15.37
CA ASN A 619 -4.81 28.89 16.35
C ASN A 619 -6.02 29.61 15.74
N THR A 620 -6.02 29.81 14.43
CA THR A 620 -7.16 30.34 13.70
C THR A 620 -8.35 29.39 13.75
N VAL A 621 -8.12 28.08 13.73
CA VAL A 621 -9.16 27.03 13.71
C VAL A 621 -10.04 27.11 14.96
N LYS A 622 -11.36 27.08 14.75
CA LYS A 622 -12.37 27.17 15.81
C LYS A 622 -12.98 25.82 16.16
N GLU A 623 -13.05 24.89 15.21
CA GLU A 623 -13.60 23.56 15.43
C GLU A 623 -12.69 22.48 14.83
N HIS A 624 -12.34 21.48 15.63
CA HIS A 624 -11.57 20.33 15.17
C HIS A 624 -11.78 19.14 16.12
N HIS A 625 -11.83 17.92 15.60
CA HIS A 625 -12.01 16.73 16.43
C HIS A 625 -11.09 15.58 16.03
N THR A 626 -10.39 15.00 16.99
CA THR A 626 -9.65 13.75 16.78
C THR A 626 -9.88 12.73 17.87
N ILE A 627 -9.62 11.47 17.54
CA ILE A 627 -9.59 10.36 18.50
C ILE A 627 -8.53 9.33 18.14
N GLY A 628 -7.75 8.91 19.13
CA GLY A 628 -6.73 7.87 18.98
C GLY A 628 -5.44 8.40 18.35
N MET A 629 -4.76 9.32 19.02
CA MET A 629 -3.59 10.02 18.49
C MET A 629 -2.29 9.48 19.11
N GLY A 630 -1.38 8.95 18.31
CA GLY A 630 -0.08 8.41 18.73
C GLY A 630 1.12 9.20 18.20
N SER A 631 2.10 9.51 19.05
CA SER A 631 3.44 9.99 18.61
C SER A 631 4.55 9.34 19.44
N TYR A 632 5.52 8.70 18.80
CA TYR A 632 6.48 7.81 19.46
C TYR A 632 7.92 8.26 19.24
N ALA A 633 8.70 8.41 20.31
CA ALA A 633 10.09 8.84 20.24
C ALA A 633 11.04 7.69 19.85
N VAL A 634 11.78 7.90 18.76
CA VAL A 634 12.83 6.99 18.25
C VAL A 634 14.06 7.82 17.84
N PHE A 635 14.72 8.46 18.81
CA PHE A 635 15.83 9.38 18.54
C PHE A 635 17.18 8.65 18.44
N THR A 636 17.36 7.87 17.38
CA THR A 636 18.50 6.95 17.23
C THR A 636 19.61 7.43 16.28
N GLY A 637 19.35 8.40 15.39
CA GLY A 637 20.24 8.74 14.28
C GLY A 637 21.48 9.58 14.62
N ASN A 638 21.43 10.46 15.64
CA ASN A 638 22.50 11.43 15.94
C ASN A 638 22.86 11.51 17.45
N ASN A 639 23.22 10.38 18.09
CA ASN A 639 23.47 10.27 19.55
C ASN A 639 22.27 10.68 20.45
N GLY A 640 21.11 10.99 19.85
CA GLY A 640 19.83 11.31 20.50
C GLY A 640 19.82 12.56 21.38
N ILE A 641 20.56 13.60 20.98
CA ILE A 641 20.75 14.83 21.76
C ILE A 641 19.56 15.81 21.65
N VAL A 642 18.56 15.51 20.81
CA VAL A 642 17.37 16.36 20.62
C VAL A 642 16.17 15.88 21.43
N ASN A 643 15.31 16.82 21.83
CA ASN A 643 14.01 16.55 22.40
C ASN A 643 12.92 17.25 21.57
N LYS A 644 11.70 16.74 21.71
CA LYS A 644 10.48 17.33 21.16
C LYS A 644 9.63 17.84 22.32
N LYS A 645 9.31 19.13 22.35
CA LYS A 645 8.61 19.76 23.46
C LYS A 645 7.20 19.22 23.65
N ASN A 646 6.48 19.05 22.54
CA ASN A 646 5.09 18.62 22.51
C ASN A 646 4.89 17.53 21.45
N GLY A 647 4.13 16.49 21.79
CA GLY A 647 3.62 15.55 20.79
C GLY A 647 2.63 16.25 19.85
N PHE A 648 1.70 17.01 20.43
CA PHE A 648 0.60 17.67 19.72
C PHE A 648 0.49 19.15 20.10
N GLU A 649 0.11 19.99 19.15
CA GLU A 649 -0.12 21.41 19.37
C GLU A 649 -1.42 21.87 18.72
N VAL A 650 -2.31 22.48 19.51
CA VAL A 650 -3.65 22.86 19.04
C VAL A 650 -4.14 24.17 19.67
N PRO A 651 -5.11 24.87 19.07
CA PRO A 651 -5.80 25.95 19.73
C PRO A 651 -6.40 25.49 21.06
N ASN A 652 -6.39 26.40 22.01
CA ASN A 652 -6.90 26.13 23.32
C ASN A 652 -8.35 26.62 23.45
N THR A 653 -9.28 25.90 22.81
CA THR A 653 -10.70 26.25 22.77
C THR A 653 -11.58 25.03 23.09
N PRO A 654 -12.80 25.21 23.63
CA PRO A 654 -13.70 24.10 23.95
C PRO A 654 -14.13 23.25 22.74
N ASN A 655 -14.03 23.78 21.52
CA ASN A 655 -14.47 23.17 20.28
C ASN A 655 -13.35 22.50 19.48
N VAL A 656 -12.10 22.64 19.92
CA VAL A 656 -10.96 21.89 19.41
C VAL A 656 -10.67 20.76 20.39
N LYS A 657 -10.98 19.53 19.99
CA LYS A 657 -11.00 18.35 20.87
C LYS A 657 -10.09 17.26 20.35
N LEU A 658 -9.11 16.86 21.13
CA LEU A 658 -8.29 15.68 20.84
C LEU A 658 -8.53 14.63 21.95
N GLU A 659 -8.96 13.44 21.57
CA GLU A 659 -9.28 12.34 22.48
C GLU A 659 -8.28 11.19 22.35
N LYS A 660 -8.08 10.45 23.44
CA LYS A 660 -7.26 9.22 23.47
C LYS A 660 -5.86 9.44 22.88
N ILE A 661 -5.15 10.42 23.43
CA ILE A 661 -3.82 10.81 22.99
C ILE A 661 -2.78 10.00 23.78
N CYS A 662 -1.78 9.46 23.09
CA CYS A 662 -0.71 8.67 23.68
C CYS A 662 0.66 9.05 23.09
N ILE A 663 1.66 9.19 23.96
CA ILE A 663 3.07 9.26 23.57
C ILE A 663 3.87 8.21 24.31
N THR A 664 4.94 7.72 23.68
CA THR A 664 5.89 6.79 24.31
C THR A 664 7.27 6.96 23.68
N ARG A 665 8.27 6.26 24.21
CA ARG A 665 9.62 6.20 23.65
C ARG A 665 10.00 4.75 23.39
N PHE A 666 10.28 4.43 22.13
CA PHE A 666 10.74 3.09 21.76
C PHE A 666 12.26 2.96 21.77
N ALA A 667 12.98 4.01 21.37
CA ALA A 667 14.44 3.98 21.37
C ALA A 667 15.09 5.37 21.44
N GLY A 668 16.38 5.38 21.75
CA GLY A 668 17.20 6.59 21.84
C GLY A 668 17.04 7.36 23.16
N PRO A 669 18.00 8.25 23.49
CA PRO A 669 17.96 9.02 24.74
C PRO A 669 17.01 10.23 24.71
N GLY A 670 16.67 10.78 23.54
CA GLY A 670 15.74 11.89 23.37
C GLY A 670 14.30 11.57 23.80
N ASN A 671 13.50 12.59 24.10
CA ASN A 671 12.15 12.45 24.67
C ASN A 671 11.14 13.37 24.00
N ILE A 672 9.87 12.98 24.06
CA ILE A 672 8.74 13.89 23.91
C ILE A 672 8.37 14.38 25.31
N LEU A 673 8.52 15.68 25.56
CA LEU A 673 8.46 16.24 26.92
C LEU A 673 7.04 16.43 27.44
N ASN A 674 6.06 16.58 26.55
CA ASN A 674 4.64 16.74 26.87
C ASN A 674 3.79 16.07 25.82
N VAL A 675 2.64 15.53 26.22
CA VAL A 675 1.64 14.99 25.31
C VAL A 675 1.13 16.09 24.39
N ILE A 676 0.63 17.18 24.96
CA ILE A 676 -0.05 18.24 24.19
C ILE A 676 0.08 19.59 24.89
N ASN A 677 0.46 20.65 24.17
CA ASN A 677 0.50 22.03 24.69
C ASN A 677 1.10 22.17 26.12
N GLY A 678 2.24 21.55 26.39
CA GLY A 678 2.87 21.59 27.72
C GLY A 678 2.22 20.73 28.81
N THR A 679 1.25 19.89 28.46
CA THR A 679 0.46 19.04 29.38
C THR A 679 0.71 17.55 29.11
N GLY A 680 0.53 16.71 30.14
CA GLY A 680 0.56 15.24 30.04
C GLY A 680 1.91 14.59 30.35
N GLY A 681 2.98 15.38 30.46
CA GLY A 681 4.29 14.94 30.93
C GLY A 681 5.14 14.19 29.90
N SER A 682 6.34 13.79 30.35
CA SER A 682 7.43 13.34 29.47
C SER A 682 7.54 11.82 29.32
N THR A 683 7.91 11.37 28.13
CA THR A 683 8.21 9.95 27.81
C THR A 683 9.39 9.38 28.60
N ALA A 684 10.18 10.22 29.26
CA ALA A 684 11.30 9.78 30.11
C ALA A 684 10.86 8.84 31.24
N THR A 685 9.58 8.88 31.61
CA THR A 685 8.98 8.03 32.66
C THR A 685 7.93 7.07 32.11
N GLY A 686 8.13 6.61 30.86
CA GLY A 686 7.26 5.64 30.19
C GLY A 686 6.12 6.27 29.40
N VAL A 687 5.10 5.46 29.10
CA VAL A 687 3.93 5.87 28.30
C VAL A 687 3.17 6.99 29.00
N LYS A 688 2.77 8.02 28.25
CA LYS A 688 1.94 9.13 28.72
C LYS A 688 0.67 9.24 27.91
N ARG A 689 -0.43 9.53 28.59
CA ARG A 689 -1.76 9.60 28.00
C ARG A 689 -2.50 10.85 28.44
N VAL A 690 -3.29 11.40 27.53
CA VAL A 690 -4.31 12.40 27.81
C VAL A 690 -5.61 11.88 27.21
N ALA A 691 -6.61 11.64 28.06
CA ALA A 691 -7.88 11.08 27.62
C ALA A 691 -8.68 12.05 26.74
N LEU A 692 -8.66 13.33 27.10
CA LEU A 692 -9.30 14.42 26.36
C LEU A 692 -8.52 15.72 26.58
N TYR A 693 -8.27 16.46 25.51
CA TYR A 693 -7.81 17.84 25.53
C TYR A 693 -8.79 18.73 24.77
N ASN A 694 -9.34 19.72 25.46
CA ASN A 694 -10.24 20.74 24.91
C ASN A 694 -10.24 22.00 25.79
N ASN A 695 -9.12 22.26 26.46
CA ASN A 695 -9.12 23.23 27.54
C ASN A 695 -9.29 24.64 26.94
N GLY A 696 -10.07 25.51 27.61
CA GLY A 696 -10.34 26.88 27.14
C GLY A 696 -9.58 27.94 27.93
N THR A 697 -8.65 27.52 28.80
CA THR A 697 -8.15 28.35 29.91
C THR A 697 -6.61 28.41 30.03
N GLY A 698 -5.88 27.52 29.36
CA GLY A 698 -4.43 27.59 29.13
C GLY A 698 -3.99 28.55 28.02
N ILE A 699 -2.67 28.72 27.89
CA ILE A 699 -2.04 29.57 26.87
C ILE A 699 -1.98 28.78 25.55
N PRO A 700 -2.59 29.27 24.45
CA PRO A 700 -2.41 28.66 23.14
C PRO A 700 -0.92 28.62 22.74
N PRO A 701 -0.46 27.57 22.03
CA PRO A 701 0.88 27.57 21.45
C PRO A 701 1.05 28.79 20.53
N TYR A 702 2.27 29.29 20.31
CA TYR A 702 2.49 30.35 19.34
C TYR A 702 2.41 29.77 17.92
N ASP A 703 1.67 30.43 17.03
CA ASP A 703 1.73 30.12 15.60
C ASP A 703 2.85 30.94 14.98
N GLU A 704 3.81 30.26 14.38
CA GLU A 704 4.73 30.91 13.45
C GLU A 704 4.06 31.14 12.09
N GLU A 705 4.71 31.95 11.26
CA GLU A 705 4.34 32.03 9.86
C GLU A 705 4.58 30.65 9.23
N PHE A 706 3.50 29.98 8.84
CA PHE A 706 3.58 28.68 8.19
C PHE A 706 4.06 28.86 6.76
N ASN A 707 5.19 28.24 6.42
CA ASN A 707 5.76 28.29 5.07
C ASN A 707 4.99 27.34 4.14
N LEU A 708 3.87 27.82 3.63
CA LEU A 708 3.05 27.09 2.68
C LEU A 708 3.70 27.04 1.30
N PRO A 709 3.42 26.00 0.51
CA PRO A 709 3.91 25.92 -0.86
C PRO A 709 3.38 27.05 -1.74
N ASN A 710 4.24 27.58 -2.61
CA ASN A 710 3.91 28.71 -3.48
C ASN A 710 2.69 28.41 -4.37
N ALA A 711 1.84 29.45 -4.56
CA ALA A 711 0.68 29.41 -5.43
C ALA A 711 1.00 28.99 -6.88
N GLU A 712 2.18 29.36 -7.40
CA GLU A 712 2.63 29.04 -8.75
C GLU A 712 3.32 27.67 -8.80
N SER A 713 2.53 26.60 -8.75
CA SER A 713 3.03 25.24 -8.95
C SER A 713 2.32 24.55 -10.10
N TYR A 714 2.21 25.21 -11.26
CA TYR A 714 1.51 24.65 -12.43
C TYR A 714 2.45 24.34 -13.61
N PRO A 715 2.42 23.12 -14.18
CA PRO A 715 2.74 22.92 -15.59
C PRO A 715 1.63 23.50 -16.47
N ALA A 716 1.87 23.63 -17.78
CA ALA A 716 0.82 23.98 -18.74
C ALA A 716 -0.42 23.07 -18.53
N TYR A 717 -1.55 23.69 -18.22
CA TYR A 717 -2.80 23.00 -17.90
C TYR A 717 -3.35 22.29 -19.13
N ILE A 718 -3.70 21.02 -19.00
CA ILE A 718 -4.40 20.31 -20.08
C ILE A 718 -5.88 20.69 -19.95
N SER A 719 -6.34 21.64 -20.77
CA SER A 719 -7.77 21.96 -20.85
C SER A 719 -8.52 20.70 -21.30
N MET A 720 -9.28 20.10 -20.39
CA MET A 720 -10.24 19.04 -20.71
C MET A 720 -11.53 19.73 -21.14
N ASP A 721 -11.58 20.17 -22.39
CA ASP A 721 -12.76 20.81 -22.94
C ASP A 721 -13.90 19.78 -23.09
N LYS A 722 -14.97 20.03 -22.33
CA LYS A 722 -16.33 19.43 -22.29
C LYS A 722 -16.54 18.21 -21.41
#